data_AF-A0A2N3NCV0-F1
#
_entry.id   AF-A0A2N3NCV0-F1
#
_cell.length_a   1.000
_cell.length_b   1.000
_cell.length_c   1.000
_cell.angle_alpha   90.00
_cell.angle_beta   90.00
_cell.angle_gamma   90.00
#
_symmetry.space_group_name_H-M   'P 1'
#
loop_
_entity.id
_entity.type
_entity.pdbx_description
1 polymer ?
#
loop_
_entity_poly.entity_id
_entity_poly.type
_entity_poly.pdbx_seq_one_letter_code
_entity_poly.pdbx_strand_id
1 'polypeptide(L)'
;MRRVVVTGLGAITPLAAGVRPTWRRILAGESGIASVLAERQPASQWRGIPSTVAGLVPLDDGKGEGHGWRPSTWLSAAEEDKLPRHSQYAIAVSDMALKDAGWEPSTVEEKEMSGVSMGSGIGDLDHLYTTSLGYQEEAAGHVSMKYGLQGPSRCITTACATGADSIGDAFTTIRLGRANVMVAGGTESCIHPLALAGFGRARSLSTAYNGDPVASCRPFDSKRDGFVIAEGAAALVLEDLEHAKKRGARIYAEIKGWGAAADAYHMTAPRADGNGAFRAMKEALLEAKIKPSEVDYINAHATGTRVGDSAEILAIKELMKHVEEDAVTVSSTKGATGHLLGASGALEALFTVLAIHERIVPPTLNLDNPDVGGVNFNLVPHEAQEKKKLDLILTIVPDLMGLKGEEEASGNPKQHTLPSATDVMARIRDGAPASAPRASTSAERTEAGAGSSAVTSDFSRDPIDNLKERVSQWDDSAVQHGDDDDEGSEHELLLDPLGHGPGSKSSVDLDSEDGIVLKMDDEDDEQEDSPYAEVRAAVRNYDQDLPCNTVRAWTIGLSLVVVGASMNTLFSLRQPSIGIGALIAQIVAWPLGHGWARIMPEREFNTFGKRWSLNPGPFNVKEHGIIVIMASVSFSVAYATDIILAQLIFYKQNFGIPFQLMLTISTQSLGYGIAGIMRKFLVYPASMIWPGTLVSVTLMNAMYETVDRPDPTVFGGTLPRYRWFGYVTLASFLYFFIPGYFAQFLSVFAFPTWLAPDNVIVNQLFGGITGLSILPITFDWTQIAGYVGSPLIPPWHAIANTLIGVVLFFIVSASLFHYTGVWYAEYLPMSDSGTYDNAGARYNASRILTPEFTLDEKAYAEYSPLFISTTFAMSYGLSFAAIASLIVYTYLHNGDRIWRQYRNSTNEKPDIHMKLMRKYPEAPGWWYMSLFIIMLAMGFYTITAYQTNLSWWAFLLAVMISFGFSLPIGIIQAITNNQIGLNVLTEFVYGYIQPGRPLALMIFKTFGYITMSQALNFISDLKFGHYMKIPPRTMFLAQVVSTTLSCFIQIMVLNGALNNIDGVCTLEQPERFTCPGGRVFFAASVIWGLIGPARMFSPGQVYSGLFFFFALGAIVPVILYYASKRWPNSAIKHLMAPLIFGGAGMIPPASPLNYLTWGMVGYLFQYHIRSRYFGWWSRLNFLTSSGLDLGLALATLVVFFAFTLNNIDPPSWWGNDIVKTTLDYKGGAVQVKLPEGQTFGPESW
;
A
#
# COMPACT_ATOMS: atom_id res chain seq x y z
N MET A 1 11.64 -25.43 24.81
CA MET A 1 11.84 -23.97 24.93
C MET A 1 12.87 -23.71 26.01
N ARG A 2 13.64 -22.62 25.87
CA ARG A 2 14.64 -22.19 26.86
C ARG A 2 13.97 -21.69 28.17
N ARG A 3 14.76 -21.57 29.24
CA ARG A 3 14.35 -20.93 30.51
C ARG A 3 15.09 -19.60 30.63
N VAL A 4 14.40 -18.55 31.07
CA VAL A 4 14.95 -17.19 31.06
C VAL A 4 15.12 -16.69 32.48
N VAL A 5 16.31 -16.16 32.78
CA VAL A 5 16.69 -15.62 34.08
C VAL A 5 17.09 -14.15 33.98
N VAL A 6 16.90 -13.41 35.07
CA VAL A 6 17.41 -12.05 35.23
C VAL A 6 18.79 -12.13 35.86
N THR A 7 19.82 -11.63 35.17
CA THR A 7 21.23 -11.73 35.63
C THR A 7 21.85 -10.39 36.02
N GLY A 8 21.29 -9.25 35.60
CA GLY A 8 21.74 -7.92 36.03
C GLY A 8 20.64 -6.86 36.01
N LEU A 9 20.80 -5.80 36.82
CA LEU A 9 19.79 -4.76 37.08
C LEU A 9 20.35 -3.34 36.90
N GLY A 10 19.57 -2.43 36.31
CA GLY A 10 19.89 -1.00 36.18
C GLY A 10 18.67 -0.11 36.41
N ALA A 11 18.82 1.01 37.12
CA ALA A 11 17.72 1.91 37.44
C ALA A 11 18.17 3.38 37.61
N ILE A 12 17.35 4.30 37.11
CA ILE A 12 17.40 5.75 37.37
C ILE A 12 15.98 6.17 37.70
N THR A 13 15.74 6.74 38.88
CA THR A 13 14.40 7.02 39.39
C THR A 13 14.33 8.36 40.10
N PRO A 14 13.12 8.87 40.40
CA PRO A 14 12.95 10.03 41.27
C PRO A 14 13.47 9.85 42.71
N LEU A 15 13.74 8.61 43.14
CA LEU A 15 14.37 8.36 44.43
C LEU A 15 15.90 8.49 44.37
N ALA A 16 16.53 8.00 43.30
CA ALA A 16 17.97 8.09 43.06
C ALA A 16 18.38 7.63 41.64
N ALA A 17 19.58 8.02 41.22
CA ALA A 17 20.33 7.29 40.20
C ALA A 17 21.00 6.06 40.84
N GLY A 18 20.67 4.85 40.35
CA GLY A 18 21.24 3.58 40.81
C GLY A 18 20.25 2.69 41.58
N VAL A 19 20.34 1.37 41.33
CA VAL A 19 19.46 0.33 41.88
C VAL A 19 19.46 0.29 43.41
N ARG A 20 20.65 0.29 44.02
CA ARG A 20 20.82 0.09 45.48
C ARG A 20 20.34 1.28 46.31
N PRO A 21 20.64 2.55 45.97
CA PRO A 21 20.00 3.71 46.60
C PRO A 21 18.48 3.73 46.42
N THR A 22 17.98 3.50 45.19
CA THR A 22 16.54 3.46 44.90
C THR A 22 15.80 2.45 45.79
N TRP A 23 16.31 1.22 45.88
CA TRP A 23 15.70 0.15 46.68
C TRP A 23 15.69 0.46 48.18
N ARG A 24 16.76 1.06 48.71
CA ARG A 24 16.80 1.49 50.12
C ARG A 24 15.72 2.54 50.42
N ARG A 25 15.58 3.55 49.55
CA ARG A 25 14.67 4.67 49.74
C ARG A 25 13.19 4.24 49.67
N ILE A 26 12.83 3.37 48.72
CA ILE A 26 11.44 2.87 48.65
C ILE A 26 11.07 1.98 49.84
N LEU A 27 11.99 1.14 50.34
CA LEU A 27 11.74 0.36 51.56
C LEU A 27 11.67 1.22 52.83
N ALA A 28 12.31 2.38 52.84
CA ALA A 28 12.19 3.39 53.90
C ALA A 28 10.93 4.27 53.79
N GLY A 29 10.12 4.10 52.74
CA GLY A 29 8.91 4.89 52.50
C GLY A 29 9.16 6.34 52.04
N GLU A 30 10.34 6.63 51.49
CA GLU A 30 10.64 7.93 50.89
C GLU A 30 9.87 8.12 49.57
N SER A 31 9.59 9.38 49.19
CA SER A 31 8.97 9.73 47.91
C SER A 31 9.84 10.72 47.13
N GLY A 32 10.00 10.47 45.83
CA GLY A 32 10.69 11.34 44.88
C GLY A 32 9.77 12.34 44.18
N ILE A 33 8.53 12.51 44.65
CA ILE A 33 7.58 13.46 44.09
C ILE A 33 7.85 14.86 44.66
N ALA A 34 8.13 15.82 43.76
CA ALA A 34 8.47 17.20 44.07
C ALA A 34 7.58 18.19 43.29
N SER A 35 7.65 19.48 43.62
CA SER A 35 6.93 20.52 42.86
C SER A 35 7.77 21.07 41.72
N VAL A 36 7.23 20.99 40.50
CA VAL A 36 7.88 21.58 39.30
C VAL A 36 8.01 23.11 39.38
N LEU A 37 7.21 23.79 40.22
CA LEU A 37 7.33 25.22 40.47
C LEU A 37 8.57 25.61 41.28
N ALA A 38 9.15 24.66 42.03
CA ALA A 38 10.41 24.83 42.75
C ALA A 38 11.59 24.33 41.89
N GLU A 39 11.50 23.08 41.42
CA GLU A 39 12.62 22.33 40.86
C GLU A 39 12.88 22.55 39.36
N ARG A 40 11.92 23.13 38.61
CA ARG A 40 12.07 23.39 37.17
C ARG A 40 12.01 24.89 36.87
N GLN A 41 12.94 25.36 36.05
CA GLN A 41 13.05 26.77 35.66
C GLN A 41 12.93 26.95 34.14
N PRO A 42 12.35 28.07 33.66
CA PRO A 42 11.78 29.17 34.45
C PRO A 42 10.41 28.82 35.04
N ALA A 43 10.23 29.07 36.34
CA ALA A 43 9.00 28.77 37.08
C ALA A 43 7.73 29.48 36.54
N SER A 44 7.85 30.42 35.60
CA SER A 44 6.74 31.05 34.90
C SER A 44 6.01 30.10 33.93
N GLN A 45 6.71 29.13 33.31
CA GLN A 45 6.11 28.18 32.36
C GLN A 45 5.09 27.23 33.01
N TRP A 46 5.28 26.95 34.31
CA TRP A 46 4.46 26.01 35.08
C TRP A 46 3.25 26.68 35.76
N ARG A 47 3.15 28.01 35.72
CA ARG A 47 2.03 28.76 36.34
C ARG A 47 0.76 28.64 35.51
N GLY A 48 -0.31 28.16 36.13
CA GLY A 48 -1.62 27.99 35.48
C GLY A 48 -1.84 26.60 34.88
N ILE A 49 -0.87 25.69 35.02
CA ILE A 49 -1.09 24.25 34.76
C ILE A 49 -1.91 23.67 35.95
N PRO A 50 -2.92 22.81 35.72
CA PRO A 50 -3.77 22.29 36.80
C PRO A 50 -3.04 21.45 37.85
N SER A 51 -1.99 20.73 37.45
CA SER A 51 -1.11 19.96 38.34
C SER A 51 0.30 20.54 38.28
N THR A 52 0.93 20.69 39.45
CA THR A 52 2.28 21.27 39.61
C THR A 52 3.19 20.37 40.45
N VAL A 53 2.97 19.06 40.38
CA VAL A 53 3.76 18.01 41.05
C VAL A 53 4.18 16.94 40.05
N ALA A 54 5.38 16.38 40.24
CA ALA A 54 5.95 15.34 39.39
C ALA A 54 7.01 14.52 40.14
N GLY A 55 7.21 13.26 39.73
CA GLY A 55 8.40 12.49 40.13
C GLY A 55 9.61 12.94 39.30
N LEU A 56 10.58 13.59 39.93
CA LEU A 56 11.74 14.18 39.24
C LEU A 56 13.01 13.40 39.55
N VAL A 57 13.80 13.04 38.54
CA VAL A 57 15.11 12.42 38.77
C VAL A 57 16.03 13.46 39.44
N PRO A 58 16.57 13.18 40.64
CA PRO A 58 17.40 14.14 41.36
C PRO A 58 18.70 14.39 40.59
N LEU A 59 19.12 15.64 40.44
CA LEU A 59 20.38 16.01 39.77
C LEU A 59 21.55 15.97 40.75
N ASP A 60 22.76 15.63 40.28
CA ASP A 60 24.00 15.81 41.05
C ASP A 60 24.33 17.31 41.18
N ASP A 61 24.17 17.87 42.39
CA ASP A 61 24.49 19.27 42.69
C ASP A 61 25.96 19.47 43.13
N GLY A 62 26.74 18.38 43.23
CA GLY A 62 28.11 18.37 43.71
C GLY A 62 28.30 18.59 45.21
N LYS A 63 27.24 18.52 46.03
CA LYS A 63 27.28 18.83 47.47
C LYS A 63 26.69 17.76 48.41
N GLY A 64 26.02 16.72 47.89
CA GLY A 64 25.43 15.66 48.72
C GLY A 64 25.49 14.25 48.13
N GLU A 65 25.92 13.28 48.96
CA GLU A 65 25.86 11.79 48.88
C GLU A 65 26.20 11.03 47.57
N GLY A 66 26.28 11.65 46.40
CA GLY A 66 26.70 10.99 45.16
C GLY A 66 25.65 10.03 44.57
N HIS A 67 24.36 10.34 44.71
CA HIS A 67 23.24 9.52 44.21
C HIS A 67 22.30 10.27 43.24
N GLY A 68 22.71 11.46 42.79
CA GLY A 68 22.03 12.23 41.74
C GLY A 68 22.44 11.79 40.32
N TRP A 69 21.60 12.11 39.35
CA TRP A 69 21.86 11.93 37.92
C TRP A 69 22.90 12.93 37.40
N ARG A 70 23.82 12.41 36.60
CA ARG A 70 24.88 13.15 35.92
C ARG A 70 25.23 12.46 34.60
N PRO A 71 24.94 13.05 33.42
CA PRO A 71 25.16 12.36 32.14
C PRO A 71 26.63 12.01 31.90
N SER A 72 27.55 12.95 32.20
CA SER A 72 29.01 12.78 32.08
C SER A 72 29.65 11.65 32.91
N THR A 73 28.87 10.89 33.69
CA THR A 73 29.30 9.63 34.33
C THR A 73 29.22 8.43 33.36
N TRP A 74 28.32 8.48 32.38
CA TRP A 74 28.07 7.40 31.41
C TRP A 74 28.27 7.82 29.94
N LEU A 75 28.26 9.11 29.67
CA LEU A 75 28.29 9.70 28.33
C LEU A 75 29.54 10.58 28.14
N SER A 76 30.06 10.60 26.92
CA SER A 76 30.97 11.64 26.47
C SER A 76 30.23 12.97 26.31
N ALA A 77 30.95 14.09 26.32
CA ALA A 77 30.37 15.42 26.10
C ALA A 77 29.66 15.57 24.74
N ALA A 78 30.02 14.75 23.73
CA ALA A 78 29.37 14.73 22.43
C ALA A 78 28.07 13.92 22.41
N GLU A 79 27.92 12.93 23.29
CA GLU A 79 26.66 12.21 23.53
C GLU A 79 25.71 13.05 24.41
N GLU A 80 26.24 13.74 25.43
CA GLU A 80 25.46 14.59 26.35
C GLU A 80 24.80 15.80 25.65
N ASP A 81 25.45 16.37 24.63
CA ASP A 81 24.91 17.47 23.81
C ASP A 81 23.89 17.02 22.76
N LYS A 82 24.03 15.79 22.23
CA LYS A 82 23.20 15.30 21.11
C LYS A 82 21.99 14.48 21.54
N LEU A 83 22.11 13.62 22.54
CA LEU A 83 21.09 12.62 22.83
C LEU A 83 19.94 13.19 23.68
N PRO A 84 18.67 12.90 23.35
CA PRO A 84 17.54 13.25 24.23
C PRO A 84 17.68 12.56 25.59
N ARG A 85 17.18 13.18 26.66
CA ARG A 85 17.44 12.74 28.04
C ARG A 85 16.94 11.33 28.35
N HIS A 86 15.85 10.88 27.71
CA HIS A 86 15.40 9.49 27.83
C HIS A 86 16.41 8.49 27.21
N SER A 87 17.05 8.81 26.08
CA SER A 87 18.14 7.99 25.51
C SER A 87 19.39 8.02 26.39
N GLN A 88 19.70 9.17 27.02
CA GLN A 88 20.77 9.28 28.02
C GLN A 88 20.53 8.33 29.21
N TYR A 89 19.29 8.31 29.74
CA TYR A 89 18.91 7.37 30.80
C TYR A 89 18.99 5.91 30.34
N ALA A 90 18.49 5.58 29.14
CA ALA A 90 18.48 4.22 28.58
C ALA A 90 19.89 3.63 28.48
N ILE A 91 20.86 4.42 27.99
CA ILE A 91 22.27 4.04 27.97
C ILE A 91 22.78 3.76 29.38
N ALA A 92 22.54 4.66 30.33
CA ALA A 92 23.06 4.53 31.69
C ALA A 92 22.44 3.37 32.49
N VAL A 93 21.15 3.03 32.30
CA VAL A 93 20.57 1.83 32.92
C VAL A 93 21.04 0.54 32.23
N SER A 94 21.28 0.58 30.92
CA SER A 94 21.88 -0.56 30.19
C SER A 94 23.31 -0.83 30.66
N ASP A 95 24.10 0.24 30.86
CA ASP A 95 25.44 0.18 31.43
C ASP A 95 25.46 -0.50 32.81
N MET A 96 24.56 -0.05 33.71
CA MET A 96 24.43 -0.61 35.05
C MET A 96 24.00 -2.08 35.00
N ALA A 97 23.02 -2.43 34.17
CA ALA A 97 22.49 -3.79 34.07
C ALA A 97 23.53 -4.77 33.48
N LEU A 98 24.25 -4.37 32.41
CA LEU A 98 25.32 -5.18 31.80
C LEU A 98 26.49 -5.41 32.77
N LYS A 99 26.88 -4.38 33.54
CA LYS A 99 27.93 -4.49 34.55
C LYS A 99 27.53 -5.35 35.75
N ASP A 100 26.29 -5.25 36.23
CA ASP A 100 25.76 -6.11 37.30
C ASP A 100 25.59 -7.57 36.84
N ALA A 101 25.27 -7.79 35.56
CA ALA A 101 25.27 -9.11 34.93
C ALA A 101 26.69 -9.67 34.66
N GLY A 102 27.72 -8.82 34.66
CA GLY A 102 29.06 -9.16 34.20
C GLY A 102 29.08 -9.67 32.76
N TRP A 103 28.35 -9.01 31.85
CA TRP A 103 28.27 -9.38 30.43
C TRP A 103 28.88 -8.31 29.53
N GLU A 104 29.90 -8.70 28.76
CA GLU A 104 30.59 -7.89 27.76
C GLU A 104 30.92 -8.79 26.56
N PRO A 105 30.09 -8.80 25.49
CA PRO A 105 30.21 -9.77 24.42
C PRO A 105 31.45 -9.51 23.55
N SER A 106 32.36 -10.48 23.51
CA SER A 106 33.71 -10.31 22.98
C SER A 106 33.87 -10.82 21.54
N THR A 107 33.23 -11.96 21.25
CA THR A 107 33.23 -12.63 19.95
C THR A 107 32.03 -12.22 19.10
N VAL A 108 32.07 -12.52 17.80
CA VAL A 108 30.95 -12.23 16.87
C VAL A 108 29.69 -12.99 17.28
N GLU A 109 29.78 -14.29 17.58
CA GLU A 109 28.63 -15.11 18.03
C GLU A 109 28.00 -14.56 19.33
N GLU A 110 28.81 -14.08 20.27
CA GLU A 110 28.30 -13.45 21.51
C GLU A 110 27.55 -12.13 21.23
N LYS A 111 27.93 -11.39 20.20
CA LYS A 111 27.29 -10.13 19.77
C LYS A 111 26.01 -10.39 18.98
N GLU A 112 26.05 -11.29 18.00
CA GLU A 112 24.88 -11.75 17.23
C GLU A 112 23.80 -12.37 18.15
N MET A 113 24.21 -13.03 19.24
CA MET A 113 23.30 -13.61 20.22
C MET A 113 22.99 -12.70 21.43
N SER A 114 23.38 -11.42 21.38
CA SER A 114 23.02 -10.39 22.38
C SER A 114 22.18 -9.28 21.75
N GLY A 115 20.94 -9.08 22.21
CA GLY A 115 20.03 -8.05 21.68
C GLY A 115 19.53 -7.04 22.72
N VAL A 116 18.61 -6.16 22.29
CA VAL A 116 18.04 -5.06 23.07
C VAL A 116 16.53 -4.95 22.81
N SER A 117 15.73 -4.80 23.86
CA SER A 117 14.32 -4.39 23.79
C SER A 117 14.10 -3.23 24.77
N MET A 118 14.08 -2.00 24.28
CA MET A 118 14.15 -0.79 25.11
C MET A 118 13.14 0.25 24.60
N GLY A 119 12.02 0.38 25.30
CA GLY A 119 10.90 1.23 24.89
C GLY A 119 10.81 2.60 25.59
N SER A 120 9.94 3.48 25.06
CA SER A 120 9.56 4.75 25.70
C SER A 120 8.08 5.09 25.42
N GLY A 121 7.45 5.83 26.33
CA GLY A 121 6.03 6.21 26.23
C GLY A 121 5.82 7.56 25.56
N ILE A 122 6.41 8.62 26.10
CA ILE A 122 6.36 9.99 25.54
C ILE A 122 7.75 10.49 25.09
N GLY A 123 8.83 10.03 25.74
CA GLY A 123 10.20 10.41 25.45
C GLY A 123 10.58 11.75 26.09
N ASP A 124 11.19 12.62 25.29
CA ASP A 124 11.68 13.94 25.71
C ASP A 124 11.04 15.01 24.82
N LEU A 125 10.08 15.78 25.36
CA LEU A 125 9.30 16.75 24.60
C LEU A 125 10.05 18.06 24.29
N ASP A 126 11.01 18.45 25.12
CA ASP A 126 11.88 19.61 24.86
C ASP A 126 12.85 19.29 23.71
N HIS A 127 13.43 18.08 23.73
CA HIS A 127 14.24 17.60 22.63
C HIS A 127 13.39 17.41 21.37
N LEU A 128 12.27 16.69 21.41
CA LEU A 128 11.37 16.51 20.25
C LEU A 128 10.90 17.84 19.63
N TYR A 129 10.65 18.88 20.45
CA TYR A 129 10.34 20.21 19.92
C TYR A 129 11.53 20.82 19.16
N THR A 130 12.74 20.72 19.71
CA THR A 130 13.95 21.30 19.10
C THR A 130 14.47 20.50 17.90
N THR A 131 14.51 19.17 17.94
CA THR A 131 14.85 18.31 16.79
C THR A 131 13.71 18.14 15.77
N SER A 132 12.47 18.60 16.04
CA SER A 132 11.47 18.77 14.96
C SER A 132 11.92 19.75 13.86
N LEU A 133 12.96 20.56 14.12
CA LEU A 133 13.62 21.43 13.16
C LEU A 133 14.81 20.75 12.43
N GLY A 134 15.19 19.52 12.81
CA GLY A 134 16.22 18.71 12.15
C GLY A 134 16.49 17.35 12.83
N TYR A 135 16.15 16.26 12.11
CA TYR A 135 16.39 14.84 12.43
C TYR A 135 15.66 14.22 13.65
N GLN A 136 15.61 12.90 13.70
CA GLN A 136 15.05 12.08 14.80
C GLN A 136 15.88 10.80 14.92
N GLU A 137 16.13 10.33 16.14
CA GLU A 137 16.88 9.11 16.47
C GLU A 137 16.18 8.34 17.62
N GLU A 138 16.39 7.03 17.76
CA GLU A 138 15.62 6.15 18.66
C GLU A 138 16.48 5.44 19.73
N ALA A 139 15.97 5.37 20.96
CA ALA A 139 16.71 4.92 22.16
C ALA A 139 17.36 3.53 22.05
N ALA A 140 16.65 2.53 21.50
CA ALA A 140 17.17 1.16 21.39
C ALA A 140 18.41 1.07 20.49
N GLY A 141 18.45 1.84 19.39
CA GLY A 141 19.59 1.88 18.47
C GLY A 141 20.86 2.39 19.15
N HIS A 142 20.77 3.41 20.00
CA HIS A 142 21.93 3.93 20.74
C HIS A 142 22.52 2.91 21.73
N VAL A 143 21.69 2.08 22.37
CA VAL A 143 22.18 1.01 23.25
C VAL A 143 22.89 -0.07 22.42
N SER A 144 22.29 -0.51 21.33
CA SER A 144 22.87 -1.54 20.45
C SER A 144 24.21 -1.10 19.84
N MET A 145 24.28 0.13 19.32
CA MET A 145 25.53 0.71 18.80
C MET A 145 26.61 0.83 19.89
N LYS A 146 26.27 1.35 21.07
CA LYS A 146 27.27 1.64 22.12
C LYS A 146 27.91 0.40 22.74
N TYR A 147 27.19 -0.71 22.80
CA TYR A 147 27.68 -1.98 23.36
C TYR A 147 27.98 -3.05 22.29
N GLY A 148 27.83 -2.72 21.00
CA GLY A 148 28.09 -3.63 19.88
C GLY A 148 27.17 -4.85 19.86
N LEU A 149 25.90 -4.67 20.24
CA LEU A 149 24.89 -5.73 20.33
C LEU A 149 24.22 -5.90 18.97
N GLN A 150 24.31 -7.10 18.39
CA GLN A 150 23.92 -7.39 17.00
C GLN A 150 22.75 -8.38 16.90
N GLY A 151 22.26 -8.88 18.05
CA GLY A 151 20.99 -9.58 18.13
C GLY A 151 19.78 -8.65 17.98
N PRO A 152 18.55 -9.18 18.14
CA PRO A 152 17.32 -8.41 17.91
C PRO A 152 17.28 -7.09 18.69
N SER A 153 17.21 -5.97 17.97
CA SER A 153 17.15 -4.61 18.51
C SER A 153 15.74 -4.04 18.28
N ARG A 154 15.02 -3.70 19.36
CA ARG A 154 13.60 -3.31 19.32
C ARG A 154 13.31 -2.11 20.23
N CYS A 155 12.52 -1.17 19.71
CA CYS A 155 11.88 -0.11 20.47
C CYS A 155 10.38 -0.42 20.52
N ILE A 156 9.87 -0.87 21.67
CA ILE A 156 8.44 -1.11 21.88
C ILE A 156 7.80 0.17 22.42
N THR A 157 6.54 0.42 22.06
CA THR A 157 5.73 1.46 22.69
C THR A 157 4.27 1.03 22.76
N THR A 158 3.78 0.91 23.99
CA THR A 158 2.41 0.54 24.39
C THR A 158 2.01 1.44 25.56
N ALA A 159 2.36 2.73 25.41
CA ALA A 159 2.32 3.80 26.41
C ALA A 159 2.72 3.31 27.82
N CYS A 160 1.78 3.03 28.73
CA CYS A 160 2.12 2.67 30.11
C CYS A 160 2.68 1.24 30.27
N ALA A 161 2.33 0.31 29.38
CA ALA A 161 2.78 -1.09 29.41
C ALA A 161 4.20 -1.30 28.84
N THR A 162 4.72 -0.31 28.09
CA THR A 162 5.94 -0.36 27.28
C THR A 162 7.12 -1.13 27.89
N GLY A 163 7.52 -0.81 29.13
CA GLY A 163 8.66 -1.45 29.78
C GLY A 163 8.42 -2.91 30.18
N ALA A 164 7.17 -3.33 30.40
CA ALA A 164 6.81 -4.72 30.65
C ALA A 164 6.73 -5.52 29.34
N ASP A 165 6.16 -4.95 28.28
CA ASP A 165 6.13 -5.59 26.95
C ASP A 165 7.54 -5.76 26.37
N SER A 166 8.45 -4.81 26.62
CA SER A 166 9.89 -4.93 26.29
C SER A 166 10.56 -6.12 26.99
N ILE A 167 10.15 -6.43 28.23
CA ILE A 167 10.60 -7.60 28.98
C ILE A 167 9.97 -8.89 28.43
N GLY A 168 8.68 -8.87 28.07
CA GLY A 168 7.95 -10.00 27.46
C GLY A 168 8.46 -10.40 26.07
N ASP A 169 8.78 -9.41 25.24
CA ASP A 169 9.43 -9.56 23.93
C ASP A 169 10.83 -10.18 24.04
N ALA A 170 11.67 -9.65 24.95
CA ALA A 170 13.00 -10.20 25.21
C ALA A 170 12.94 -11.63 25.78
N PHE A 171 12.02 -11.89 26.71
CA PHE A 171 11.73 -13.23 27.24
C PHE A 171 11.32 -14.22 26.13
N THR A 172 10.42 -13.80 25.25
CA THR A 172 9.96 -14.60 24.10
C THR A 172 11.10 -14.85 23.11
N THR A 173 11.91 -13.83 22.81
CA THR A 173 13.07 -13.89 21.92
C THR A 173 14.10 -14.92 22.41
N ILE A 174 14.42 -14.93 23.70
CA ILE A 174 15.30 -15.96 24.30
C ILE A 174 14.61 -17.33 24.30
N ARG A 175 13.31 -17.44 24.64
CA ARG A 175 12.58 -18.74 24.64
C ARG A 175 12.55 -19.44 23.29
N LEU A 176 12.44 -18.66 22.21
CA LEU A 176 12.51 -19.10 20.81
C LEU A 176 13.95 -19.36 20.33
N GLY A 177 14.97 -19.06 21.15
CA GLY A 177 16.38 -19.29 20.83
C GLY A 177 16.98 -18.27 19.85
N ARG A 178 16.35 -17.09 19.70
CA ARG A 178 16.81 -16.00 18.81
C ARG A 178 17.83 -15.06 19.47
N ALA A 179 18.05 -15.22 20.78
CA ALA A 179 19.12 -14.58 21.54
C ALA A 179 19.53 -15.49 22.71
N ASN A 180 20.75 -15.31 23.21
CA ASN A 180 21.21 -15.86 24.48
C ASN A 180 21.08 -14.83 25.61
N VAL A 181 21.29 -13.55 25.29
CA VAL A 181 21.20 -12.41 26.22
C VAL A 181 20.34 -11.30 25.59
N MET A 182 19.53 -10.59 26.37
CA MET A 182 18.78 -9.42 25.95
C MET A 182 18.82 -8.35 27.05
N VAL A 183 19.16 -7.10 26.69
CA VAL A 183 18.93 -5.94 27.57
C VAL A 183 17.49 -5.48 27.39
N ALA A 184 16.64 -5.66 28.40
CA ALA A 184 15.21 -5.39 28.34
C ALA A 184 14.79 -4.28 29.31
N GLY A 185 14.03 -3.28 28.87
CA GLY A 185 13.65 -2.18 29.76
C GLY A 185 12.79 -1.08 29.14
N GLY A 186 12.69 0.04 29.87
CA GLY A 186 11.98 1.24 29.42
C GLY A 186 12.56 2.53 30.00
N THR A 187 12.38 3.64 29.27
CA THR A 187 12.91 4.96 29.61
C THR A 187 11.87 6.07 29.37
N GLU A 188 11.89 7.13 30.18
CA GLU A 188 10.94 8.24 30.11
C GLU A 188 11.57 9.56 30.61
N SER A 189 11.31 10.68 29.91
CA SER A 189 11.79 12.02 30.28
C SER A 189 10.72 13.09 30.05
N CYS A 190 9.46 12.72 30.28
CA CYS A 190 8.27 13.45 29.85
C CYS A 190 7.93 14.75 30.63
N ILE A 191 8.80 15.21 31.55
CA ILE A 191 8.53 16.37 32.43
C ILE A 191 8.69 17.70 31.67
N HIS A 192 7.65 18.06 30.93
CA HIS A 192 7.57 19.29 30.15
C HIS A 192 6.15 19.91 30.30
N PRO A 193 5.99 21.25 30.31
CA PRO A 193 4.70 21.92 30.50
C PRO A 193 3.55 21.41 29.62
N LEU A 194 3.84 21.00 28.38
CA LEU A 194 2.83 20.45 27.46
C LEU A 194 2.25 19.11 27.94
N ALA A 195 3.06 18.24 28.56
CA ALA A 195 2.59 16.96 29.08
C ALA A 195 1.65 17.17 30.28
N LEU A 196 2.09 17.96 31.27
CA LEU A 196 1.28 18.23 32.46
C LEU A 196 -0.01 19.01 32.11
N ALA A 197 0.03 19.92 31.14
CA ALA A 197 -1.16 20.58 30.63
C ALA A 197 -2.09 19.62 29.86
N GLY A 198 -1.55 18.69 29.08
CA GLY A 198 -2.30 17.67 28.34
C GLY A 198 -3.06 16.72 29.27
N PHE A 199 -2.36 16.03 30.16
CA PHE A 199 -2.97 15.14 31.16
C PHE A 199 -3.84 15.90 32.17
N GLY A 200 -3.50 17.15 32.51
CA GLY A 200 -4.34 18.04 33.30
C GLY A 200 -5.67 18.37 32.62
N ARG A 201 -5.67 18.61 31.29
CA ARG A 201 -6.91 18.78 30.50
C ARG A 201 -7.72 17.48 30.43
N ALA A 202 -7.05 16.31 30.36
CA ALA A 202 -7.69 15.00 30.43
C ALA A 202 -8.23 14.65 31.82
N ARG A 203 -7.97 15.48 32.85
CA ARG A 203 -8.33 15.26 34.26
C ARG A 203 -7.78 13.95 34.84
N SER A 204 -6.60 13.54 34.37
CA SER A 204 -5.95 12.29 34.79
C SER A 204 -4.91 12.48 35.90
N LEU A 205 -4.42 13.71 36.10
CA LEU A 205 -3.41 14.03 37.11
C LEU A 205 -4.04 14.38 38.47
N SER A 206 -3.30 14.10 39.55
CA SER A 206 -3.60 14.68 40.86
C SER A 206 -3.48 16.20 40.82
N THR A 207 -4.41 16.89 41.47
CA THR A 207 -4.48 18.36 41.54
C THR A 207 -4.84 18.88 42.93
N ALA A 208 -5.53 18.09 43.76
CA ALA A 208 -5.86 18.45 45.14
C ALA A 208 -4.61 18.63 46.02
N TYR A 209 -3.52 17.92 45.68
CA TYR A 209 -2.29 17.83 46.47
C TYR A 209 -1.13 18.68 45.93
N ASN A 210 -1.42 19.70 45.09
CA ASN A 210 -0.39 20.62 44.56
C ASN A 210 0.45 21.34 45.63
N GLY A 211 -0.07 21.48 46.86
CA GLY A 211 0.63 22.05 48.02
C GLY A 211 1.37 21.03 48.90
N ASP A 212 1.23 19.73 48.64
CA ASP A 212 1.89 18.64 49.37
C ASP A 212 2.30 17.53 48.38
N PRO A 213 3.47 17.68 47.72
CA PRO A 213 3.88 16.77 46.65
C PRO A 213 4.04 15.32 47.10
N VAL A 214 4.53 15.08 48.33
CA VAL A 214 4.75 13.73 48.86
C VAL A 214 3.42 12.99 49.02
N ALA A 215 2.35 13.69 49.43
CA ALA A 215 1.03 13.09 49.64
C ALA A 215 0.20 12.88 48.36
N SER A 216 0.72 13.22 47.16
CA SER A 216 -0.10 13.46 45.97
C SER A 216 -0.45 12.25 45.10
N CYS A 217 0.42 11.23 44.98
CA CYS A 217 0.03 9.96 44.36
C CYS A 217 -0.46 9.00 45.45
N ARG A 218 -1.72 8.54 45.33
CA ARG A 218 -2.43 7.82 46.39
C ARG A 218 -3.09 6.52 45.89
N PRO A 219 -2.32 5.45 45.60
CA PRO A 219 -2.89 4.19 45.15
C PRO A 219 -3.93 3.63 46.14
N PHE A 220 -5.06 3.14 45.64
CA PHE A 220 -6.16 2.51 46.39
C PHE A 220 -6.92 3.38 47.42
N ASP A 221 -6.40 4.55 47.80
CA ASP A 221 -6.96 5.44 48.85
C ASP A 221 -8.26 6.13 48.41
N SER A 222 -9.20 6.31 49.33
CA SER A 222 -10.49 7.02 49.12
C SER A 222 -10.36 8.45 48.60
N LYS A 223 -9.23 9.13 48.88
CA LYS A 223 -9.01 10.53 48.46
C LYS A 223 -8.31 10.65 47.11
N ARG A 224 -7.98 9.53 46.45
CA ARG A 224 -7.30 9.50 45.15
C ARG A 224 -8.04 10.33 44.10
N ASP A 225 -7.35 11.27 43.45
CA ASP A 225 -7.91 12.21 42.48
C ASP A 225 -7.26 12.11 41.08
N GLY A 226 -6.08 11.50 40.98
CA GLY A 226 -5.39 11.22 39.73
C GLY A 226 -3.95 10.74 39.98
N PHE A 227 -3.21 10.49 38.90
CA PHE A 227 -1.82 10.04 38.99
C PHE A 227 -0.83 11.21 39.00
N VAL A 228 0.43 10.93 39.32
CA VAL A 228 1.52 11.91 39.25
C VAL A 228 2.52 11.45 38.19
N ILE A 229 2.78 12.30 37.20
CA ILE A 229 3.70 12.01 36.10
C ILE A 229 5.16 12.02 36.58
N ALA A 230 6.01 11.15 36.04
CA ALA A 230 7.41 11.02 36.44
C ALA A 230 8.36 10.71 35.28
N GLU A 231 9.66 10.92 35.53
CA GLU A 231 10.77 10.58 34.63
C GLU A 231 11.72 9.54 35.26
N GLY A 232 12.52 8.87 34.43
CA GLY A 232 13.48 7.85 34.82
C GLY A 232 13.56 6.69 33.84
N ALA A 233 14.31 5.64 34.19
CA ALA A 233 14.47 4.44 33.38
C ALA A 233 14.76 3.21 34.25
N ALA A 234 14.48 2.03 33.73
CA ALA A 234 14.90 0.76 34.32
C ALA A 234 15.23 -0.27 33.23
N ALA A 235 16.22 -1.12 33.51
CA ALA A 235 16.67 -2.19 32.63
C ALA A 235 17.02 -3.46 33.40
N LEU A 236 16.75 -4.60 32.77
CA LEU A 236 17.10 -5.95 33.19
C LEU A 236 17.98 -6.57 32.11
N VAL A 237 19.02 -7.32 32.49
CA VAL A 237 19.64 -8.29 31.58
C VAL A 237 18.89 -9.60 31.73
N LEU A 238 18.20 -10.01 30.67
CA LEU A 238 17.57 -11.32 30.54
C LEU A 238 18.51 -12.28 29.82
N GLU A 239 18.56 -13.54 30.25
CA GLU A 239 19.54 -14.50 29.76
C GLU A 239 18.99 -15.94 29.76
N ASP A 240 19.46 -16.79 28.85
CA ASP A 240 19.19 -18.24 28.93
C ASP A 240 19.83 -18.86 30.18
N LEU A 241 19.07 -19.68 30.91
CA LEU A 241 19.50 -20.28 32.17
C LEU A 241 20.77 -21.12 32.04
N GLU A 242 20.94 -21.89 30.96
CA GLU A 242 22.11 -22.76 30.80
C GLU A 242 23.33 -21.97 30.31
N HIS A 243 23.13 -20.90 29.53
CA HIS A 243 24.14 -19.89 29.23
C HIS A 243 24.64 -19.17 30.50
N ALA A 244 23.73 -18.65 31.31
CA ALA A 244 24.01 -18.00 32.59
C ALA A 244 24.83 -18.90 33.53
N LYS A 245 24.40 -20.15 33.71
CA LYS A 245 25.16 -21.17 34.47
C LYS A 245 26.54 -21.43 33.87
N LYS A 246 26.65 -21.60 32.55
CA LYS A 246 27.92 -21.92 31.86
C LYS A 246 28.99 -20.85 32.09
N ARG A 247 28.60 -19.57 32.14
CA ARG A 247 29.52 -18.45 32.45
C ARG A 247 29.62 -18.09 33.94
N GLY A 248 28.92 -18.81 34.82
CA GLY A 248 28.93 -18.54 36.27
C GLY A 248 28.21 -17.25 36.69
N ALA A 249 27.23 -16.80 35.90
CA ALA A 249 26.49 -15.56 36.15
C ALA A 249 25.72 -15.60 37.47
N ARG A 250 25.59 -14.43 38.11
CA ARG A 250 24.59 -14.23 39.16
C ARG A 250 23.19 -14.35 38.55
N ILE A 251 22.29 -15.06 39.23
CA ILE A 251 20.88 -15.16 38.87
C ILE A 251 20.06 -14.54 40.00
N TYR A 252 19.23 -13.56 39.69
CA TYR A 252 18.32 -12.93 40.65
C TYR A 252 16.97 -13.66 40.72
N ALA A 253 16.38 -13.93 39.57
CA ALA A 253 15.05 -14.57 39.44
C ALA A 253 14.93 -15.29 38.08
N GLU A 254 13.92 -16.16 37.95
CA GLU A 254 13.50 -16.77 36.67
C GLU A 254 12.15 -16.17 36.25
N ILE A 255 12.04 -15.66 35.02
CA ILE A 255 10.73 -15.28 34.48
C ILE A 255 9.99 -16.56 34.10
N LYS A 256 8.79 -16.76 34.64
CA LYS A 256 8.04 -18.03 34.46
C LYS A 256 7.14 -18.01 33.23
N GLY A 257 6.54 -16.86 32.93
CA GLY A 257 5.70 -16.59 31.78
C GLY A 257 5.28 -15.12 31.77
N TRP A 258 4.64 -14.68 30.68
CA TRP A 258 4.06 -13.34 30.54
C TRP A 258 2.74 -13.41 29.74
N GLY A 259 2.02 -12.29 29.68
CA GLY A 259 0.75 -12.18 28.95
C GLY A 259 0.34 -10.73 28.75
N ALA A 260 -0.37 -10.46 27.66
CA ALA A 260 -0.72 -9.11 27.22
C ALA A 260 -2.09 -9.12 26.53
N ALA A 261 -3.01 -8.27 26.96
CA ALA A 261 -4.39 -8.27 26.48
C ALA A 261 -4.91 -6.86 26.21
N ALA A 262 -5.31 -6.60 24.96
CA ALA A 262 -6.04 -5.38 24.62
C ALA A 262 -7.42 -5.35 25.31
N ASP A 263 -7.72 -4.26 26.03
CA ASP A 263 -8.97 -4.12 26.78
C ASP A 263 -10.18 -3.82 25.87
N ALA A 264 -9.91 -3.30 24.66
CA ALA A 264 -10.84 -3.17 23.52
C ALA A 264 -12.20 -2.48 23.85
N TYR A 265 -12.21 -1.58 24.82
CA TYR A 265 -13.43 -1.04 25.44
C TYR A 265 -13.54 0.48 25.35
N HIS A 266 -12.59 1.20 25.95
CA HIS A 266 -12.56 2.66 25.94
C HIS A 266 -11.11 3.14 25.80
N MET A 267 -10.95 4.35 25.28
CA MET A 267 -9.66 4.89 24.83
C MET A 267 -8.66 5.17 25.95
N THR A 268 -9.16 5.61 27.11
CA THR A 268 -8.33 6.08 28.25
C THR A 268 -8.91 5.65 29.61
N ALA A 269 -9.83 4.70 29.61
CA ALA A 269 -10.41 4.15 30.83
C ALA A 269 -10.49 2.63 30.67
N PRO A 270 -10.11 1.85 31.69
CA PRO A 270 -10.24 0.41 31.62
C PRO A 270 -11.71 0.04 31.73
N ARG A 271 -12.04 -1.20 31.38
CA ARG A 271 -13.33 -1.79 31.72
C ARG A 271 -13.57 -1.72 33.22
N ALA A 272 -14.78 -1.36 33.64
CA ALA A 272 -15.16 -1.32 35.05
C ALA A 272 -15.12 -2.70 35.76
N ASP A 273 -15.08 -3.79 34.98
CA ASP A 273 -14.90 -5.17 35.46
C ASP A 273 -13.43 -5.64 35.48
N GLY A 274 -12.48 -4.81 35.04
CA GLY A 274 -11.05 -5.14 35.00
C GLY A 274 -10.66 -6.23 33.98
N ASN A 275 -11.52 -6.59 33.04
CA ASN A 275 -11.36 -7.83 32.26
C ASN A 275 -10.05 -7.93 31.45
N GLY A 276 -9.52 -6.83 30.88
CA GLY A 276 -8.22 -6.84 30.20
C GLY A 276 -7.05 -7.21 31.13
N ALA A 277 -6.97 -6.56 32.30
CA ALA A 277 -5.96 -6.90 33.31
C ALA A 277 -6.11 -8.35 33.80
N PHE A 278 -7.35 -8.82 34.01
CA PHE A 278 -7.63 -10.22 34.34
C PHE A 278 -7.15 -11.18 33.24
N ARG A 279 -7.39 -10.86 31.96
CA ARG A 279 -6.94 -11.68 30.81
C ARG A 279 -5.41 -11.76 30.74
N ALA A 280 -4.70 -10.63 30.85
CA ALA A 280 -3.24 -10.59 30.82
C ALA A 280 -2.61 -11.38 32.00
N MET A 281 -3.12 -11.19 33.23
CA MET A 281 -2.69 -11.96 34.40
C MET A 281 -2.95 -13.47 34.24
N LYS A 282 -4.14 -13.84 33.74
CA LYS A 282 -4.52 -15.23 33.49
C LYS A 282 -3.63 -15.88 32.44
N GLU A 283 -3.28 -15.16 31.36
CA GLU A 283 -2.38 -15.63 30.32
C GLU A 283 -0.96 -15.88 30.87
N ALA A 284 -0.40 -14.92 31.61
CA ALA A 284 0.92 -15.08 32.24
C ALA A 284 1.00 -16.32 33.15
N LEU A 285 -0.04 -16.56 33.96
CA LEU A 285 -0.14 -17.75 34.80
C LEU A 285 -0.35 -19.04 34.01
N LEU A 286 -1.07 -19.01 32.89
CA LEU A 286 -1.25 -20.15 31.99
C LEU A 286 0.06 -20.52 31.25
N GLU A 287 0.83 -19.54 30.77
CA GLU A 287 2.13 -19.80 30.14
C GLU A 287 3.15 -20.36 31.16
N ALA A 288 3.16 -19.78 32.36
CA ALA A 288 3.96 -20.23 33.50
C ALA A 288 3.54 -21.61 34.05
N LYS A 289 2.28 -22.00 33.81
CA LYS A 289 1.60 -23.21 34.36
C LYS A 289 1.48 -23.18 35.89
N ILE A 290 1.17 -22.01 36.43
CA ILE A 290 1.06 -21.71 37.87
C ILE A 290 -0.40 -21.39 38.21
N LYS A 291 -0.90 -21.84 39.37
CA LYS A 291 -2.25 -21.49 39.84
C LYS A 291 -2.24 -20.13 40.55
N PRO A 292 -3.34 -19.35 40.53
CA PRO A 292 -3.46 -18.12 41.31
C PRO A 292 -3.14 -18.31 42.81
N SER A 293 -3.53 -19.45 43.39
CA SER A 293 -3.24 -19.85 44.78
C SER A 293 -1.76 -20.10 45.11
N GLU A 294 -0.86 -20.00 44.14
CA GLU A 294 0.60 -20.17 44.31
C GLU A 294 1.35 -18.82 44.24
N VAL A 295 0.66 -17.72 43.93
CA VAL A 295 1.23 -16.36 43.88
C VAL A 295 1.29 -15.78 45.31
N ASP A 296 2.49 -15.44 45.79
CA ASP A 296 2.70 -14.93 47.14
C ASP A 296 2.45 -13.41 47.28
N TYR A 297 2.57 -12.66 46.18
CA TYR A 297 2.40 -11.19 46.15
C TYR A 297 2.12 -10.68 44.71
N ILE A 298 1.38 -9.58 44.62
CA ILE A 298 1.07 -8.89 43.37
C ILE A 298 1.59 -7.44 43.42
N ASN A 299 2.51 -7.11 42.52
CA ASN A 299 2.93 -5.72 42.28
C ASN A 299 1.95 -5.09 41.29
N ALA A 300 1.01 -4.29 41.79
CA ALA A 300 -0.08 -3.71 41.03
C ALA A 300 0.30 -2.37 40.42
N HIS A 301 -0.36 -2.02 39.31
CA HIS A 301 -0.12 -0.77 38.64
C HIS A 301 -0.64 0.42 39.45
N ALA A 302 -1.88 0.35 39.94
CA ALA A 302 -2.62 1.29 40.80
C ALA A 302 -2.01 2.70 40.86
N THR A 303 -2.49 3.56 39.96
CA THR A 303 -1.93 4.88 39.67
C THR A 303 -2.45 5.99 40.59
N GLY A 304 -3.36 5.68 41.50
CA GLY A 304 -4.13 6.69 42.25
C GLY A 304 -5.31 7.22 41.45
N THR A 305 -5.82 6.44 40.48
CA THR A 305 -6.97 6.83 39.66
C THR A 305 -8.24 6.15 40.16
N ARG A 306 -9.37 6.86 40.13
CA ARG A 306 -10.64 6.36 40.68
C ARG A 306 -11.18 5.15 39.94
N VAL A 307 -11.02 5.10 38.61
CA VAL A 307 -11.48 3.99 37.78
C VAL A 307 -10.42 2.89 37.68
N GLY A 308 -9.15 3.24 37.47
CA GLY A 308 -8.05 2.29 37.27
C GLY A 308 -7.83 1.38 38.47
N ASP A 309 -7.51 1.96 39.63
CA ASP A 309 -7.25 1.23 40.87
C ASP A 309 -8.44 0.32 41.28
N SER A 310 -9.67 0.74 40.96
CA SER A 310 -10.89 -0.03 41.25
C SER A 310 -11.06 -1.21 40.30
N ALA A 311 -10.83 -1.01 38.99
CA ALA A 311 -10.92 -2.06 37.98
C ALA A 311 -9.82 -3.12 38.17
N GLU A 312 -8.59 -2.70 38.50
CA GLU A 312 -7.47 -3.60 38.75
C GLU A 312 -7.71 -4.48 39.99
N ILE A 313 -8.23 -3.93 41.08
CA ILE A 313 -8.60 -4.70 42.27
C ILE A 313 -9.72 -5.71 41.98
N LEU A 314 -10.69 -5.37 41.13
CA LEU A 314 -11.71 -6.32 40.68
C LEU A 314 -11.13 -7.44 39.80
N ALA A 315 -10.15 -7.13 38.94
CA ALA A 315 -9.42 -8.12 38.16
C ALA A 315 -8.63 -9.09 39.07
N ILE A 316 -7.97 -8.57 40.11
CA ILE A 316 -7.28 -9.39 41.12
C ILE A 316 -8.29 -10.25 41.90
N LYS A 317 -9.44 -9.71 42.30
CA LYS A 317 -10.51 -10.45 43.00
C LYS A 317 -11.04 -11.62 42.20
N GLU A 318 -11.30 -11.46 40.90
CA GLU A 318 -11.76 -12.54 40.02
C GLU A 318 -10.66 -13.57 39.71
N LEU A 319 -9.38 -13.17 39.68
CA LEU A 319 -8.24 -14.09 39.57
C LEU A 319 -8.03 -14.91 40.85
N MET A 320 -8.13 -14.27 42.01
CA MET A 320 -7.79 -14.82 43.32
C MET A 320 -9.00 -15.40 44.08
N LYS A 321 -10.18 -15.49 43.47
CA LYS A 321 -11.47 -15.97 44.06
C LYS A 321 -11.50 -17.38 44.68
N HIS A 322 -10.37 -18.07 44.72
CA HIS A 322 -10.19 -19.38 45.36
C HIS A 322 -9.09 -19.33 46.45
N VAL A 323 -8.77 -18.12 46.91
CA VAL A 323 -7.83 -17.76 47.97
C VAL A 323 -8.58 -16.85 48.94
N GLU A 324 -8.35 -17.00 50.24
CA GLU A 324 -8.91 -16.09 51.26
C GLU A 324 -8.39 -14.66 51.04
N GLU A 325 -9.26 -13.65 51.12
CA GLU A 325 -8.89 -12.28 50.70
C GLU A 325 -7.73 -11.69 51.52
N ASP A 326 -7.67 -11.96 52.82
CA ASP A 326 -6.62 -11.45 53.72
C ASP A 326 -5.24 -12.07 53.47
N ALA A 327 -5.18 -13.22 52.79
CA ALA A 327 -3.93 -13.83 52.34
C ALA A 327 -3.35 -13.14 51.09
N VAL A 328 -4.18 -12.45 50.29
CA VAL A 328 -3.73 -11.77 49.06
C VAL A 328 -2.94 -10.51 49.43
N THR A 329 -1.62 -10.53 49.21
CA THR A 329 -0.76 -9.36 49.38
C THR A 329 -0.62 -8.60 48.05
N VAL A 330 -0.92 -7.30 48.06
CA VAL A 330 -0.82 -6.40 46.89
C VAL A 330 -0.14 -5.10 47.32
N SER A 331 0.68 -4.46 46.47
CA SER A 331 1.09 -3.06 46.71
C SER A 331 1.39 -2.33 45.40
N SER A 332 1.54 -1.00 45.47
CA SER A 332 1.94 -0.16 44.33
C SER A 332 3.01 0.85 44.74
N THR A 333 4.09 0.88 43.96
CA THR A 333 5.26 1.74 44.21
C THR A 333 5.07 3.19 43.78
N LYS A 334 3.99 3.52 43.08
CA LYS A 334 3.80 4.85 42.45
C LYS A 334 3.61 5.99 43.45
N GLY A 335 3.21 5.71 44.69
CA GLY A 335 3.24 6.70 45.78
C GLY A 335 4.66 7.21 46.11
N ALA A 336 5.68 6.39 45.89
CA ALA A 336 7.10 6.73 46.09
C ALA A 336 7.75 7.28 44.81
N THR A 337 7.43 6.71 43.64
CA THR A 337 8.13 7.02 42.38
C THR A 337 7.39 7.96 41.44
N GLY A 338 6.10 8.22 41.68
CA GLY A 338 5.19 8.64 40.60
C GLY A 338 5.05 7.56 39.52
N HIS A 339 4.40 7.92 38.42
CA HIS A 339 4.18 7.06 37.26
C HIS A 339 5.10 7.46 36.10
N LEU A 340 6.11 6.64 35.83
CA LEU A 340 7.16 6.91 34.83
C LEU A 340 6.72 6.53 33.39
N LEU A 341 5.41 6.60 33.09
CA LEU A 341 4.78 6.22 31.81
C LEU A 341 5.43 4.96 31.19
N GLY A 342 6.21 5.10 30.10
CA GLY A 342 6.81 3.95 29.42
C GLY A 342 7.86 3.17 30.22
N ALA A 343 8.53 3.79 31.19
CA ALA A 343 9.48 3.11 32.07
C ALA A 343 8.83 2.40 33.27
N SER A 344 7.55 2.67 33.55
CA SER A 344 6.87 2.21 34.77
C SER A 344 6.92 0.68 34.91
N GLY A 345 6.52 -0.06 33.87
CA GLY A 345 6.52 -1.53 33.89
C GLY A 345 7.91 -2.18 34.07
N ALA A 346 8.97 -1.56 33.55
CA ALA A 346 10.34 -2.05 33.73
C ALA A 346 10.85 -1.81 35.16
N LEU A 347 10.49 -0.68 35.78
CA LEU A 347 10.82 -0.38 37.17
C LEU A 347 10.02 -1.25 38.15
N GLU A 348 8.74 -1.48 37.86
CA GLU A 348 7.86 -2.39 38.59
C GLU A 348 8.39 -3.84 38.52
N ALA A 349 8.87 -4.29 37.35
CA ALA A 349 9.55 -5.59 37.22
C ALA A 349 10.87 -5.65 38.01
N LEU A 350 11.68 -4.59 38.00
CA LEU A 350 12.93 -4.51 38.77
C LEU A 350 12.69 -4.59 40.29
N PHE A 351 11.67 -3.89 40.80
CA PHE A 351 11.25 -4.01 42.20
C PHE A 351 10.73 -5.41 42.54
N THR A 352 9.97 -6.03 41.63
CA THR A 352 9.54 -7.44 41.76
C THR A 352 10.74 -8.39 41.87
N VAL A 353 11.77 -8.23 41.04
CA VAL A 353 12.99 -9.07 41.10
C VAL A 353 13.75 -8.90 42.42
N LEU A 354 13.87 -7.66 42.93
CA LEU A 354 14.48 -7.39 44.23
C LEU A 354 13.64 -7.93 45.40
N ALA A 355 12.31 -7.88 45.30
CA ALA A 355 11.40 -8.44 46.30
C ALA A 355 11.53 -9.97 46.42
N ILE A 356 11.69 -10.72 45.31
CA ILE A 356 12.01 -12.16 45.36
C ILE A 356 13.39 -12.37 46.02
N HIS A 357 14.40 -11.64 45.55
CA HIS A 357 15.79 -11.82 45.99
C HIS A 357 16.01 -11.51 47.48
N GLU A 358 15.25 -10.56 48.05
CA GLU A 358 15.47 -10.05 49.43
C GLU A 358 14.30 -10.34 50.37
N ARG A 359 13.20 -10.90 49.87
CA ARG A 359 11.99 -11.32 50.60
C ARG A 359 11.24 -10.19 51.33
N ILE A 360 11.34 -8.97 50.80
CA ILE A 360 10.68 -7.77 51.34
C ILE A 360 9.75 -7.19 50.27
N VAL A 361 8.49 -6.95 50.66
CA VAL A 361 7.48 -6.30 49.82
C VAL A 361 7.49 -4.78 50.06
N PRO A 362 7.62 -3.94 49.01
CA PRO A 362 7.57 -2.48 49.13
C PRO A 362 6.21 -1.96 49.62
N PRO A 363 6.18 -0.81 50.34
CA PRO A 363 4.95 -0.21 50.84
C PRO A 363 4.16 0.51 49.76
N THR A 364 2.82 0.46 49.88
CA THR A 364 1.92 1.43 49.26
C THR A 364 1.90 2.69 50.12
N LEU A 365 2.49 3.77 49.63
CA LEU A 365 2.44 5.08 50.31
C LEU A 365 1.08 5.76 50.13
N ASN A 366 0.76 6.67 51.06
CA ASN A 366 -0.44 7.51 51.05
C ASN A 366 -1.79 6.77 51.12
N LEU A 367 -1.79 5.52 51.60
CA LEU A 367 -2.98 4.67 51.76
C LEU A 367 -3.55 4.77 53.18
N ASP A 368 -4.16 5.91 53.50
CA ASP A 368 -4.75 6.15 54.83
C ASP A 368 -6.09 5.40 55.02
N ASN A 369 -6.90 5.31 53.95
CA ASN A 369 -8.28 4.83 53.97
C ASN A 369 -8.60 4.10 52.65
N PRO A 370 -8.44 2.76 52.57
CA PRO A 370 -8.68 2.00 51.33
C PRO A 370 -10.16 2.03 50.90
N ASP A 371 -10.40 2.27 49.60
CA ASP A 371 -11.74 2.37 49.01
C ASP A 371 -11.71 1.87 47.56
N VAL A 372 -11.53 0.56 47.41
CA VAL A 372 -11.42 -0.17 46.13
C VAL A 372 -12.08 -1.54 46.24
N GLY A 373 -12.95 -1.87 45.28
CA GLY A 373 -13.47 -3.24 45.02
C GLY A 373 -14.25 -3.96 46.12
N GLY A 374 -14.37 -3.42 47.34
CA GLY A 374 -14.95 -4.13 48.48
C GLY A 374 -14.19 -5.42 48.81
N VAL A 375 -12.86 -5.33 48.90
CA VAL A 375 -11.95 -6.44 49.22
C VAL A 375 -11.27 -6.24 50.57
N ASN A 376 -10.92 -7.34 51.24
CA ASN A 376 -10.12 -7.35 52.46
C ASN A 376 -8.64 -7.76 52.21
N PHE A 377 -8.04 -7.28 51.12
CA PHE A 377 -6.64 -7.59 50.75
C PHE A 377 -5.62 -6.89 51.65
N ASN A 378 -4.44 -7.51 51.82
CA ASN A 378 -3.29 -6.86 52.44
C ASN A 378 -2.61 -5.92 51.43
N LEU A 379 -3.06 -4.67 51.39
CA LEU A 379 -2.56 -3.62 50.47
C LEU A 379 -1.21 -2.98 50.88
N VAL A 380 -0.52 -3.55 51.88
CA VAL A 380 0.80 -3.11 52.41
C VAL A 380 0.89 -1.59 52.65
N PRO A 381 0.02 -1.00 53.50
CA PRO A 381 0.01 0.46 53.71
C PRO A 381 1.22 0.93 54.51
N HIS A 382 1.87 2.00 54.02
CA HIS A 382 2.98 2.77 54.62
C HIS A 382 4.31 2.04 54.91
N GLU A 383 4.30 0.84 55.49
CA GLU A 383 5.51 0.12 55.93
C GLU A 383 5.81 -1.13 55.10
N ALA A 384 7.09 -1.34 54.77
CA ALA A 384 7.54 -2.51 54.02
C ALA A 384 7.37 -3.82 54.83
N GLN A 385 6.94 -4.90 54.17
CA GLN A 385 6.68 -6.19 54.83
C GLN A 385 7.70 -7.25 54.44
N GLU A 386 8.50 -7.73 55.40
CA GLU A 386 9.29 -8.96 55.24
C GLU A 386 8.35 -10.19 55.21
N LYS A 387 8.59 -11.11 54.27
CA LYS A 387 7.77 -12.32 54.06
C LYS A 387 8.61 -13.58 54.25
N LYS A 388 8.13 -14.54 55.04
CA LYS A 388 8.81 -15.83 55.29
C LYS A 388 8.96 -16.70 54.03
N LYS A 389 8.06 -16.51 53.06
CA LYS A 389 8.05 -17.10 51.71
C LYS A 389 7.65 -15.99 50.74
N LEU A 390 8.36 -15.87 49.63
CA LEU A 390 8.09 -14.91 48.57
C LEU A 390 8.79 -15.41 47.30
N ASP A 391 8.28 -16.52 46.77
CA ASP A 391 8.91 -17.29 45.70
C ASP A 391 8.27 -17.00 44.33
N LEU A 392 7.01 -16.55 44.31
CA LEU A 392 6.25 -16.22 43.10
C LEU A 392 5.54 -14.86 43.25
N ILE A 393 5.84 -13.95 42.33
CA ILE A 393 5.29 -12.59 42.27
C ILE A 393 4.71 -12.36 40.87
N LEU A 394 3.58 -11.66 40.80
CA LEU A 394 2.95 -11.21 39.55
C LEU A 394 3.01 -9.67 39.47
N THR A 395 3.48 -9.13 38.35
CA THR A 395 3.47 -7.68 38.07
C THR A 395 2.36 -7.35 37.08
N ILE A 396 1.59 -6.29 37.31
CA ILE A 396 0.48 -5.86 36.44
C ILE A 396 0.78 -4.47 35.88
N VAL A 397 0.59 -4.27 34.57
CA VAL A 397 0.81 -2.99 33.89
C VAL A 397 -0.22 -2.80 32.75
N PRO A 398 -1.44 -2.30 33.02
CA PRO A 398 -2.43 -2.01 31.98
C PRO A 398 -2.10 -0.70 31.24
N ASP A 399 -2.45 -0.64 29.96
CA ASP A 399 -2.36 0.60 29.17
C ASP A 399 -3.69 1.38 29.14
N LEU A 400 -3.59 2.71 28.97
CA LEU A 400 -4.68 3.68 28.98
C LEU A 400 -4.52 4.77 27.90
N MET A 401 -3.89 4.50 26.74
CA MET A 401 -3.78 5.46 25.63
C MET A 401 -4.07 4.91 24.21
N GLY A 402 -5.35 4.96 23.82
CA GLY A 402 -5.72 5.17 22.42
C GLY A 402 -5.80 6.66 22.04
N LEU A 403 -5.96 6.98 20.75
CA LEU A 403 -6.15 8.36 20.27
C LEU A 403 -7.21 8.54 19.16
N LYS A 404 -8.38 9.09 19.55
CA LYS A 404 -9.34 9.84 18.72
C LYS A 404 -10.29 10.64 19.64
N GLY A 405 -10.55 11.90 19.32
CA GLY A 405 -11.33 12.79 20.20
C GLY A 405 -12.80 12.94 19.82
N GLU A 406 -13.62 13.20 20.85
CA GLU A 406 -15.01 13.69 20.87
C GLU A 406 -16.05 12.77 20.17
N GLU A 407 -17.27 12.56 20.72
CA GLU A 407 -18.13 13.49 21.47
C GLU A 407 -18.96 12.78 22.60
N GLU A 408 -20.02 13.45 23.09
CA GLU A 408 -21.05 13.00 24.05
C GLU A 408 -20.67 12.82 25.54
N ALA A 409 -20.56 13.97 26.22
CA ALA A 409 -21.01 14.09 27.61
C ALA A 409 -22.22 15.06 27.65
N SER A 410 -23.43 14.53 27.83
CA SER A 410 -24.67 15.31 27.70
C SER A 410 -24.88 16.31 28.86
N GLY A 411 -24.69 17.60 28.60
CA GLY A 411 -24.91 18.67 29.59
C GLY A 411 -25.05 20.07 28.96
N ASN A 412 -26.18 20.74 29.23
CA ASN A 412 -26.57 22.01 28.60
C ASN A 412 -25.60 23.18 28.96
N PRO A 413 -25.20 24.06 28.03
CA PRO A 413 -24.03 24.90 28.21
C PRO A 413 -24.29 26.25 28.91
N LYS A 414 -23.21 26.85 29.44
CA LYS A 414 -23.09 28.30 29.63
C LYS A 414 -21.87 28.81 28.89
N GLN A 415 -22.05 29.90 28.14
CA GLN A 415 -20.99 30.46 27.29
C GLN A 415 -19.88 31.12 28.13
N HIS A 416 -18.66 30.61 27.99
CA HIS A 416 -17.45 31.41 28.15
C HIS A 416 -16.56 31.17 26.93
N THR A 417 -16.23 32.23 26.22
CA THR A 417 -15.31 32.19 25.07
C THR A 417 -13.88 31.98 25.56
N LEU A 418 -13.32 30.82 25.25
CA LEU A 418 -11.90 30.51 25.47
C LEU A 418 -11.09 30.87 24.20
N PRO A 419 -9.83 31.33 24.36
CA PRO A 419 -8.96 31.68 23.24
C PRO A 419 -8.45 30.43 22.50
N SER A 420 -7.90 30.64 21.30
CA SER A 420 -7.40 29.58 20.43
C SER A 420 -6.05 29.01 20.91
N ALA A 421 -5.69 27.81 20.45
CA ALA A 421 -4.37 27.23 20.71
C ALA A 421 -3.21 28.13 20.20
N THR A 422 -3.46 28.90 19.14
CA THR A 422 -2.55 29.93 18.61
C THR A 422 -2.25 31.05 19.61
N ASP A 423 -3.22 31.45 20.44
CA ASP A 423 -3.05 32.53 21.44
C ASP A 423 -2.16 32.12 22.61
N VAL A 424 -2.09 30.82 22.92
CA VAL A 424 -1.18 30.26 23.94
C VAL A 424 0.26 30.30 23.44
N MET A 425 0.50 29.82 22.21
CA MET A 425 1.83 29.81 21.59
C MET A 425 2.39 31.22 21.37
N ALA A 426 1.55 32.20 21.04
CA ALA A 426 1.98 33.59 20.87
C ALA A 426 2.61 34.19 22.15
N ARG A 427 2.08 33.84 23.33
CA ARG A 427 2.51 34.40 24.62
C ARG A 427 3.83 33.84 25.16
N ILE A 428 4.35 32.78 24.57
CA ILE A 428 5.63 32.17 24.97
C ILE A 428 6.82 32.88 24.31
N ARG A 429 6.59 33.70 23.26
CA ARG A 429 7.66 34.21 22.39
C ARG A 429 8.28 35.56 22.82
N ASP A 430 7.53 36.40 23.52
CA ASP A 430 7.93 37.80 23.80
C ASP A 430 8.33 38.01 25.28
N GLY A 431 9.63 38.01 25.54
CA GLY A 431 10.20 38.24 26.87
C GLY A 431 10.50 39.71 27.18
N ALA A 432 9.56 40.44 27.79
CA ALA A 432 9.81 41.74 28.43
C ALA A 432 8.90 41.96 29.66
N PRO A 433 9.37 42.60 30.74
CA PRO A 433 8.66 42.61 32.03
C PRO A 433 7.67 43.77 32.21
N ALA A 434 6.61 43.53 32.98
CA ALA A 434 5.70 44.56 33.49
C ALA A 434 5.59 44.48 35.03
N SER A 435 5.52 45.64 35.68
CA SER A 435 5.64 45.84 37.13
C SER A 435 4.53 45.24 37.98
N ALA A 436 4.91 44.70 39.15
CA ALA A 436 4.03 44.39 40.28
C ALA A 436 3.90 45.62 41.24
N PRO A 437 3.23 45.52 42.41
CA PRO A 437 1.77 45.39 42.52
C PRO A 437 1.18 46.40 43.54
N ARG A 438 -0.15 46.35 43.77
CA ARG A 438 -0.76 46.76 45.06
C ARG A 438 -1.92 45.84 45.43
N ALA A 439 -2.18 45.70 46.72
CA ALA A 439 -3.06 44.68 47.30
C ALA A 439 -4.08 45.30 48.27
N SER A 440 -5.13 44.55 48.61
CA SER A 440 -5.74 44.52 49.96
C SER A 440 -6.84 43.45 50.10
N THR A 441 -6.81 42.69 51.21
CA THR A 441 -7.96 42.26 52.06
C THR A 441 -9.29 41.83 51.39
N SER A 442 -9.81 40.59 51.54
CA SER A 442 -10.43 39.98 52.74
C SER A 442 -11.73 40.68 53.22
N ALA A 443 -12.81 40.01 53.67
CA ALA A 443 -12.99 38.61 54.08
C ALA A 443 -14.48 38.12 54.08
N GLU A 444 -14.64 36.80 54.27
CA GLU A 444 -15.65 36.11 55.13
C GLU A 444 -17.16 35.90 54.77
N ARG A 445 -17.64 34.74 55.28
CA ARG A 445 -18.98 34.40 55.86
C ARG A 445 -20.12 33.70 55.07
N THR A 446 -20.15 32.37 55.25
CA THR A 446 -21.23 31.52 55.84
C THR A 446 -22.64 31.35 55.21
N GLU A 447 -22.98 30.08 54.93
CA GLU A 447 -24.21 29.32 55.37
C GLU A 447 -25.63 29.79 54.90
N ALA A 448 -26.66 28.95 54.65
CA ALA A 448 -26.94 27.48 54.64
C ALA A 448 -28.14 27.22 53.66
N GLY A 449 -28.78 26.05 53.46
CA GLY A 449 -28.61 24.66 53.93
C GLY A 449 -29.93 23.84 53.84
N ALA A 450 -29.85 22.51 53.63
CA ALA A 450 -30.95 21.50 53.56
C ALA A 450 -32.00 21.63 52.41
N GLY A 451 -32.71 20.57 51.96
CA GLY A 451 -32.61 19.12 52.24
C GLY A 451 -33.85 18.30 51.78
N SER A 452 -33.76 16.95 51.80
CA SER A 452 -34.88 15.97 51.54
C SER A 452 -35.42 15.89 50.08
N SER A 453 -36.28 14.97 49.59
CA SER A 453 -36.66 13.53 49.85
C SER A 453 -37.81 13.13 48.86
N ALA A 454 -38.26 11.88 48.57
CA ALA A 454 -37.75 10.50 48.69
C ALA A 454 -38.69 9.44 48.01
N VAL A 455 -38.14 8.33 47.48
CA VAL A 455 -38.71 6.93 47.43
C VAL A 455 -39.87 6.54 46.47
N THR A 456 -39.87 5.24 46.06
CA THR A 456 -40.85 4.34 45.35
C THR A 456 -40.43 3.93 43.91
N SER A 457 -40.14 2.67 43.49
CA SER A 457 -40.72 1.28 43.65
C SER A 457 -41.69 0.90 42.49
N ASP A 458 -41.77 -0.30 41.90
CA ASP A 458 -41.19 -1.66 42.15
C ASP A 458 -41.41 -2.64 40.93
N PHE A 459 -41.01 -3.92 41.08
CA PHE A 459 -41.41 -5.18 40.37
C PHE A 459 -40.74 -5.65 39.04
N SER A 460 -39.72 -6.51 39.21
CA SER A 460 -39.55 -7.92 38.74
C SER A 460 -40.41 -8.50 37.57
N ARG A 461 -39.98 -9.53 36.81
CA ARG A 461 -39.52 -10.86 37.30
C ARG A 461 -38.87 -11.75 36.21
N ASP A 462 -37.95 -12.61 36.66
CA ASP A 462 -37.47 -13.87 36.01
C ASP A 462 -38.31 -15.08 36.56
N PRO A 463 -38.13 -16.40 36.27
CA PRO A 463 -36.84 -17.11 36.14
C PRO A 463 -36.72 -18.32 35.17
N ILE A 464 -35.49 -18.85 35.12
CA ILE A 464 -35.04 -20.22 34.78
C ILE A 464 -36.01 -21.34 35.23
N ASP A 465 -36.26 -22.35 34.38
CA ASP A 465 -36.40 -23.75 34.84
C ASP A 465 -36.14 -24.83 33.73
N ASN A 466 -35.74 -26.03 34.19
CA ASN A 466 -35.61 -27.34 33.51
C ASN A 466 -34.82 -27.45 32.18
N LEU A 467 -33.56 -27.92 32.21
CA LEU A 467 -33.12 -29.32 32.47
C LEU A 467 -33.60 -30.37 31.43
N LYS A 468 -33.08 -30.24 30.20
CA LYS A 468 -32.80 -31.37 29.29
C LYS A 468 -31.43 -31.19 28.61
N GLU A 469 -30.48 -30.52 29.26
CA GLU A 469 -29.46 -31.31 29.98
C GLU A 469 -29.89 -32.77 30.27
N ARG A 470 -29.44 -33.73 29.46
CA ARG A 470 -28.55 -34.84 29.87
C ARG A 470 -28.40 -35.94 28.80
N VAL A 471 -27.16 -36.07 28.32
CA VAL A 471 -26.43 -37.35 28.15
C VAL A 471 -27.16 -38.47 27.38
N SER A 472 -27.19 -38.36 26.05
CA SER A 472 -27.02 -39.44 25.04
C SER A 472 -27.21 -38.79 23.65
N GLN A 473 -26.54 -39.15 22.55
CA GLN A 473 -25.52 -40.16 22.22
C GLN A 473 -24.40 -39.39 21.48
N TRP A 474 -23.09 -39.51 21.76
CA TRP A 474 -22.16 -40.64 21.49
C TRP A 474 -22.12 -41.10 20.02
N ASP A 475 -20.88 -41.25 19.53
CA ASP A 475 -20.42 -41.60 18.17
C ASP A 475 -20.61 -40.46 17.12
N ASP A 476 -19.66 -40.16 16.21
CA ASP A 476 -18.41 -40.85 15.86
C ASP A 476 -17.27 -39.86 15.45
N SER A 477 -16.06 -40.37 15.18
CA SER A 477 -14.81 -39.58 15.10
C SER A 477 -14.55 -38.77 13.80
N ALA A 478 -14.04 -37.52 13.90
CA ALA A 478 -12.91 -36.97 13.09
C ALA A 478 -12.46 -35.52 13.44
N VAL A 479 -11.19 -35.24 13.13
CA VAL A 479 -10.35 -34.03 13.31
C VAL A 479 -10.86 -32.72 12.66
N GLN A 480 -10.75 -31.55 13.34
CA GLN A 480 -10.12 -30.32 12.80
C GLN A 480 -9.84 -29.19 13.83
N HIS A 481 -9.06 -28.17 13.41
CA HIS A 481 -8.60 -27.01 14.18
C HIS A 481 -9.57 -25.81 14.15
N GLY A 482 -9.32 -24.81 15.01
CA GLY A 482 -9.82 -23.43 14.87
C GLY A 482 -8.70 -22.43 15.20
N ASP A 483 -8.61 -21.37 14.41
CA ASP A 483 -7.72 -20.21 14.58
C ASP A 483 -8.52 -19.04 15.25
N ASP A 484 -8.14 -17.78 14.94
CA ASP A 484 -8.67 -16.46 15.32
C ASP A 484 -7.85 -15.76 16.44
N ASP A 485 -7.32 -14.53 16.32
CA ASP A 485 -7.16 -13.63 15.15
C ASP A 485 -6.06 -12.57 15.47
N ASP A 486 -5.35 -12.06 14.44
CA ASP A 486 -4.39 -10.94 14.55
C ASP A 486 -4.39 -10.10 13.25
N GLU A 487 -5.08 -8.95 13.25
CA GLU A 487 -5.30 -8.11 12.03
C GLU A 487 -4.05 -7.28 11.63
N GLY A 488 -3.01 -7.98 11.17
CA GLY A 488 -2.02 -7.40 10.26
C GLY A 488 -2.67 -6.88 8.96
N SER A 489 -2.04 -5.92 8.26
CA SER A 489 -2.74 -5.19 7.20
C SER A 489 -3.13 -6.09 6.01
N GLU A 490 -4.44 -6.21 5.74
CA GLU A 490 -5.02 -7.18 4.78
C GLU A 490 -4.50 -7.04 3.33
N HIS A 491 -3.76 -5.98 3.01
CA HIS A 491 -3.22 -5.69 1.68
C HIS A 491 -1.78 -6.16 1.46
N GLU A 492 -0.98 -6.34 2.50
CA GLU A 492 0.40 -6.84 2.36
C GLU A 492 0.40 -8.33 1.96
N LEU A 493 -0.60 -9.09 2.42
CA LEU A 493 -0.83 -10.51 2.09
C LEU A 493 -1.36 -10.78 0.67
N LEU A 494 -1.68 -9.75 -0.13
CA LEU A 494 -2.08 -9.96 -1.53
C LEU A 494 -0.88 -10.21 -2.46
N LEU A 495 0.29 -9.68 -2.11
CA LEU A 495 1.46 -9.62 -3.00
C LEU A 495 2.53 -10.70 -2.71
N ASP A 496 2.45 -11.39 -1.56
CA ASP A 496 3.25 -12.59 -1.29
C ASP A 496 2.40 -13.87 -1.44
N PRO A 497 2.62 -14.69 -2.49
CA PRO A 497 1.90 -15.96 -2.66
C PRO A 497 2.42 -17.10 -1.78
N LEU A 498 3.48 -16.90 -0.97
CA LEU A 498 4.27 -17.97 -0.36
C LEU A 498 4.54 -17.70 1.13
N GLY A 499 3.61 -18.12 2.00
CA GLY A 499 3.91 -18.29 3.41
C GLY A 499 5.11 -19.22 3.59
N HIS A 500 6.25 -18.67 4.01
CA HIS A 500 7.54 -19.37 4.03
C HIS A 500 7.58 -20.48 5.09
N GLY A 501 7.32 -21.72 4.65
CA GLY A 501 7.69 -22.92 5.39
C GLY A 501 9.22 -23.07 5.50
N PRO A 502 9.75 -23.65 6.59
CA PRO A 502 11.18 -23.64 6.86
C PRO A 502 11.97 -24.72 6.10
N GLY A 503 13.11 -24.34 5.52
CA GLY A 503 14.21 -25.27 5.22
C GLY A 503 14.71 -25.30 3.78
N SER A 504 15.77 -24.53 3.49
CA SER A 504 16.69 -24.79 2.36
C SER A 504 18.04 -24.09 2.59
N LYS A 505 18.84 -24.57 3.54
CA LYS A 505 20.28 -24.21 3.60
C LYS A 505 21.05 -25.09 2.61
N SER A 506 21.70 -24.48 1.63
CA SER A 506 22.72 -25.13 0.79
C SER A 506 24.07 -24.44 0.99
N SER A 507 24.89 -25.00 1.87
CA SER A 507 26.27 -24.57 2.10
C SER A 507 27.19 -25.02 0.97
N VAL A 508 28.06 -24.12 0.49
CA VAL A 508 29.22 -24.45 -0.34
C VAL A 508 30.39 -23.62 0.15
N ASP A 509 31.27 -24.24 0.93
CA ASP A 509 32.55 -23.68 1.32
C ASP A 509 33.57 -23.86 0.17
N LEU A 510 34.38 -22.83 -0.12
CA LEU A 510 35.61 -22.95 -0.89
C LEU A 510 36.64 -21.93 -0.40
N ASP A 511 37.72 -22.43 0.20
CA ASP A 511 38.93 -21.64 0.47
C ASP A 511 39.70 -21.34 -0.82
N SER A 512 40.24 -20.12 -0.93
CA SER A 512 41.45 -19.85 -1.72
C SER A 512 42.12 -18.54 -1.28
N GLU A 513 43.42 -18.59 -1.00
CA GLU A 513 44.23 -17.44 -0.58
C GLU A 513 44.64 -16.51 -1.76
N ASP A 514 45.41 -15.47 -1.43
CA ASP A 514 46.13 -14.52 -2.30
C ASP A 514 45.32 -13.51 -3.15
N GLY A 515 45.34 -12.25 -2.71
CA GLY A 515 44.83 -11.11 -3.47
C GLY A 515 44.99 -9.76 -2.76
N ILE A 516 46.21 -9.20 -2.69
CA ILE A 516 46.44 -7.87 -2.08
C ILE A 516 45.76 -6.78 -2.90
N VAL A 517 44.70 -6.18 -2.35
CA VAL A 517 44.07 -4.95 -2.85
C VAL A 517 43.94 -3.95 -1.70
N LEU A 518 43.96 -2.66 -2.05
CA LEU A 518 44.04 -1.54 -1.11
C LEU A 518 42.82 -1.48 -0.18
N LYS A 519 43.05 -1.16 1.11
CA LYS A 519 42.00 -0.66 1.99
C LYS A 519 41.42 0.64 1.42
N MET A 520 40.12 0.66 1.23
CA MET A 520 39.28 1.82 1.54
C MET A 520 38.46 1.46 2.77
N ASP A 521 38.06 2.47 3.54
CA ASP A 521 37.31 2.29 4.77
C ASP A 521 35.81 2.19 4.45
N ASP A 522 35.26 0.98 4.50
CA ASP A 522 33.81 0.71 4.40
C ASP A 522 33.26 0.52 5.82
N GLU A 523 32.82 1.62 6.45
CA GLU A 523 31.95 1.59 7.63
C GLU A 523 30.47 1.53 7.18
N ASP A 524 29.70 0.68 7.86
CA ASP A 524 28.27 0.80 8.14
C ASP A 524 27.28 1.14 7.00
N ASP A 525 26.73 0.11 6.33
CA ASP A 525 25.55 0.24 5.46
C ASP A 525 24.67 -1.04 5.50
N GLU A 526 23.91 -1.25 6.60
CA GLU A 526 22.79 -2.20 6.60
C GLU A 526 21.67 -1.65 5.70
N GLN A 527 21.72 -2.03 4.43
CA GLN A 527 20.94 -1.39 3.38
C GLN A 527 19.42 -1.52 3.57
N GLU A 528 18.79 -0.43 3.98
CA GLU A 528 17.34 -0.27 3.95
C GLU A 528 16.82 -0.41 2.51
N ASP A 529 15.94 -1.39 2.29
CA ASP A 529 15.40 -1.72 0.96
C ASP A 529 13.87 -1.88 1.01
N SER A 530 13.23 -1.77 -0.16
CA SER A 530 11.76 -1.73 -0.27
C SER A 530 11.12 -3.04 0.21
N PRO A 531 9.98 -3.02 0.94
CA PRO A 531 9.35 -4.23 1.46
C PRO A 531 8.87 -5.21 0.37
N TYR A 532 8.65 -4.75 -0.85
CA TYR A 532 8.15 -5.56 -1.97
C TYR A 532 9.29 -6.21 -2.77
N ALA A 533 9.26 -7.54 -2.88
CA ALA A 533 10.30 -8.34 -3.54
C ALA A 533 10.47 -7.99 -5.04
N GLU A 534 9.39 -7.61 -5.71
CA GLU A 534 9.35 -7.08 -7.07
C GLU A 534 10.25 -5.85 -7.22
N VAL A 535 10.21 -4.96 -6.22
CA VAL A 535 10.89 -3.66 -6.25
C VAL A 535 12.38 -3.87 -5.98
N ARG A 536 12.75 -4.64 -4.95
CA ARG A 536 14.15 -5.00 -4.65
C ARG A 536 14.86 -5.66 -5.85
N ALA A 537 14.14 -6.51 -6.58
CA ALA A 537 14.64 -7.19 -7.77
C ALA A 537 15.00 -6.26 -8.95
N ALA A 538 14.30 -5.12 -9.06
CA ALA A 538 14.36 -4.23 -10.22
C ALA A 538 15.08 -2.89 -9.94
N VAL A 539 14.94 -2.34 -8.74
CA VAL A 539 15.22 -0.95 -8.40
C VAL A 539 16.36 -0.87 -7.38
N ARG A 540 17.37 -0.02 -7.66
CA ARG A 540 18.48 0.23 -6.73
C ARG A 540 18.00 1.02 -5.51
N ASN A 541 18.44 0.60 -4.32
CA ASN A 541 18.13 1.20 -3.01
C ASN A 541 18.89 2.51 -2.71
N TYR A 542 19.89 2.89 -3.51
CA TYR A 542 20.62 4.17 -3.42
C TYR A 542 20.28 5.16 -4.54
N ASP A 543 20.90 6.35 -4.50
CA ASP A 543 20.84 7.37 -5.57
C ASP A 543 22.23 7.93 -5.95
N GLN A 544 22.34 8.52 -7.14
CA GLN A 544 23.54 9.21 -7.65
C GLN A 544 23.18 10.61 -8.18
N ASP A 545 23.95 11.63 -7.78
CA ASP A 545 23.79 13.01 -8.26
C ASP A 545 24.31 13.18 -9.69
N LEU A 546 23.49 12.73 -10.65
CA LEU A 546 23.78 12.77 -12.08
C LEU A 546 22.95 13.86 -12.78
N PRO A 547 23.53 14.61 -13.74
CA PRO A 547 22.82 15.65 -14.46
C PRO A 547 21.77 15.05 -15.41
N CYS A 548 20.48 15.35 -15.19
CA CYS A 548 19.36 14.82 -15.99
C CYS A 548 18.80 15.80 -17.03
N ASN A 549 18.86 17.11 -16.75
CA ASN A 549 18.20 18.15 -17.54
C ASN A 549 19.21 18.81 -18.50
N THR A 550 19.62 18.06 -19.53
CA THR A 550 20.74 18.41 -20.43
C THR A 550 20.25 18.69 -21.85
N VAL A 551 20.99 19.50 -22.62
CA VAL A 551 20.66 19.74 -24.04
C VAL A 551 20.68 18.42 -24.83
N ARG A 552 21.65 17.55 -24.56
CA ARG A 552 21.75 16.18 -25.09
C ARG A 552 20.45 15.39 -24.88
N ALA A 553 19.93 15.34 -23.64
CA ALA A 553 18.72 14.60 -23.31
C ALA A 553 17.50 15.16 -24.08
N TRP A 554 17.32 16.48 -24.07
CA TRP A 554 16.22 17.15 -24.78
C TRP A 554 16.29 16.96 -26.30
N THR A 555 17.45 17.11 -26.94
CA THR A 555 17.57 16.93 -28.39
C THR A 555 17.28 15.48 -28.80
N ILE A 556 17.87 14.48 -28.14
CA ILE A 556 17.63 13.07 -28.46
C ILE A 556 16.17 12.68 -28.18
N GLY A 557 15.62 13.08 -27.03
CA GLY A 557 14.24 12.80 -26.65
C GLY A 557 13.22 13.40 -27.62
N LEU A 558 13.33 14.69 -27.94
CA LEU A 558 12.40 15.34 -28.87
C LEU A 558 12.54 14.84 -30.32
N SER A 559 13.75 14.43 -30.74
CA SER A 559 13.91 13.75 -32.04
C SER A 559 13.22 12.38 -32.05
N LEU A 560 13.32 11.60 -30.98
CA LEU A 560 12.60 10.31 -30.85
C LEU A 560 11.08 10.52 -30.75
N VAL A 561 10.60 11.59 -30.09
CA VAL A 561 9.17 11.99 -30.09
C VAL A 561 8.65 12.18 -31.50
N VAL A 562 9.37 12.92 -32.35
CA VAL A 562 8.96 13.15 -33.75
C VAL A 562 8.91 11.83 -34.52
N VAL A 563 9.93 10.98 -34.40
CA VAL A 563 9.99 9.69 -35.11
C VAL A 563 8.90 8.73 -34.64
N GLY A 564 8.78 8.48 -33.33
CA GLY A 564 7.82 7.53 -32.77
C GLY A 564 6.36 7.92 -33.02
N ALA A 565 6.03 9.20 -32.82
CA ALA A 565 4.70 9.72 -33.12
C ALA A 565 4.36 9.59 -34.61
N SER A 566 5.32 9.88 -35.50
CA SER A 566 5.11 9.73 -36.95
C SER A 566 4.90 8.28 -37.37
N MET A 567 5.76 7.37 -36.90
CA MET A 567 5.69 5.95 -37.29
C MET A 567 4.42 5.30 -36.78
N ASN A 568 4.07 5.47 -35.49
CA ASN A 568 2.91 4.81 -34.92
C ASN A 568 1.58 5.39 -35.45
N THR A 569 1.48 6.70 -35.71
CA THR A 569 0.28 7.28 -36.35
C THR A 569 0.12 6.85 -37.81
N LEU A 570 1.22 6.59 -38.55
CA LEU A 570 1.12 6.02 -39.89
C LEU A 570 0.72 4.53 -39.82
N PHE A 571 1.29 3.76 -38.90
CA PHE A 571 1.05 2.32 -38.78
C PHE A 571 -0.31 1.95 -38.16
N SER A 572 -0.95 2.83 -37.39
CA SER A 572 -2.32 2.61 -36.88
C SER A 572 -3.40 2.67 -37.97
N LEU A 573 -3.12 3.34 -39.09
CA LEU A 573 -3.98 3.35 -40.28
C LEU A 573 -3.94 2.03 -41.06
N ARG A 574 -3.01 1.12 -40.74
CA ARG A 574 -2.75 -0.12 -41.48
C ARG A 574 -3.38 -1.34 -40.83
N GLN A 575 -3.70 -2.37 -41.64
CA GLN A 575 -4.16 -3.69 -41.19
C GLN A 575 -3.24 -4.82 -41.73
N PRO A 576 -2.66 -5.66 -40.85
CA PRO A 576 -2.61 -5.52 -39.40
C PRO A 576 -1.88 -4.24 -38.97
N SER A 577 -2.29 -3.68 -37.84
CA SER A 577 -1.67 -2.50 -37.23
C SER A 577 -0.36 -2.89 -36.54
N ILE A 578 0.64 -2.01 -36.61
CA ILE A 578 1.96 -2.23 -36.00
C ILE A 578 2.21 -1.13 -34.97
N GLY A 579 2.57 -1.50 -33.74
CA GLY A 579 2.91 -0.56 -32.67
C GLY A 579 4.36 -0.70 -32.24
N ILE A 580 5.12 0.39 -32.31
CA ILE A 580 6.48 0.47 -31.75
C ILE A 580 6.38 0.88 -30.28
N GLY A 581 6.78 0.01 -29.36
CA GLY A 581 6.78 0.31 -27.91
C GLY A 581 7.98 1.14 -27.44
N ALA A 582 7.84 1.82 -26.31
CA ALA A 582 8.87 2.72 -25.75
C ALA A 582 10.22 2.03 -25.42
N LEU A 583 10.23 0.71 -25.22
CA LEU A 583 11.47 -0.07 -25.06
C LEU A 583 12.42 0.05 -26.28
N ILE A 584 11.89 0.25 -27.49
CA ILE A 584 12.73 0.50 -28.68
C ILE A 584 13.41 1.87 -28.57
N ALA A 585 12.71 2.90 -28.10
CA ALA A 585 13.32 4.20 -27.83
C ALA A 585 14.38 4.12 -26.71
N GLN A 586 14.15 3.30 -25.68
CA GLN A 586 15.14 3.02 -24.63
C GLN A 586 16.41 2.41 -25.22
N ILE A 587 16.32 1.39 -26.08
CA ILE A 587 17.52 0.80 -26.70
C ILE A 587 18.20 1.77 -27.69
N VAL A 588 17.45 2.52 -28.50
CA VAL A 588 18.00 3.46 -29.50
C VAL A 588 18.65 4.69 -28.85
N ALA A 589 18.14 5.17 -27.72
CA ALA A 589 18.71 6.31 -27.01
C ALA A 589 20.11 6.07 -26.45
N TRP A 590 20.43 4.83 -26.06
CA TRP A 590 21.71 4.46 -25.45
C TRP A 590 22.94 4.69 -26.35
N PRO A 591 23.01 4.16 -27.60
CA PRO A 591 24.12 4.44 -28.51
C PRO A 591 24.12 5.88 -28.99
N LEU A 592 22.96 6.53 -29.15
CA LEU A 592 22.87 7.95 -29.52
C LEU A 592 23.46 8.87 -28.45
N GLY A 593 23.11 8.66 -27.18
CA GLY A 593 23.66 9.42 -26.05
C GLY A 593 25.16 9.22 -25.88
N HIS A 594 25.63 7.98 -25.94
CA HIS A 594 27.06 7.66 -25.92
C HIS A 594 27.82 8.12 -27.17
N GLY A 595 27.16 8.27 -28.32
CA GLY A 595 27.72 8.90 -29.52
C GLY A 595 27.88 10.40 -29.34
N TRP A 596 26.81 11.08 -28.92
CA TRP A 596 26.81 12.52 -28.62
C TRP A 596 27.89 12.91 -27.60
N ALA A 597 28.04 12.12 -26.53
CA ALA A 597 29.07 12.31 -25.51
C ALA A 597 30.52 12.23 -26.01
N ARG A 598 30.77 11.61 -27.18
CA ARG A 598 32.11 11.52 -27.82
C ARG A 598 32.31 12.53 -28.95
N ILE A 599 31.25 13.08 -29.52
CA ILE A 599 31.29 13.92 -30.72
C ILE A 599 31.14 15.41 -30.38
N MET A 600 30.33 15.76 -29.37
CA MET A 600 29.99 17.16 -29.08
C MET A 600 30.97 17.83 -28.12
N PRO A 601 31.29 19.13 -28.32
CA PRO A 601 32.29 19.83 -27.53
C PRO A 601 31.81 20.18 -26.11
N GLU A 602 32.68 20.03 -25.13
CA GLU A 602 32.47 20.29 -23.70
C GLU A 602 32.44 21.79 -23.32
N ARG A 603 32.08 22.67 -24.26
CA ARG A 603 32.08 24.12 -24.03
C ARG A 603 30.89 24.55 -23.17
N GLU A 604 31.15 25.24 -22.06
CA GLU A 604 30.12 26.03 -21.38
C GLU A 604 29.71 27.24 -22.22
N PHE A 605 28.41 27.45 -22.32
CA PHE A 605 27.76 28.63 -22.88
C PHE A 605 26.99 29.34 -21.75
N ASN A 606 26.94 30.67 -21.81
CA ASN A 606 26.13 31.47 -20.89
C ASN A 606 25.18 32.36 -21.70
N THR A 607 23.88 32.07 -21.61
CA THR A 607 22.83 32.84 -22.30
C THR A 607 21.82 33.32 -21.27
N PHE A 608 21.55 34.63 -21.24
CA PHE A 608 20.62 35.25 -20.27
C PHE A 608 20.93 34.91 -18.81
N GLY A 609 22.22 34.81 -18.46
CA GLY A 609 22.70 34.49 -17.11
C GLY A 609 22.66 33.00 -16.73
N LYS A 610 22.09 32.13 -17.57
CA LYS A 610 22.03 30.69 -17.35
C LYS A 610 23.19 30.00 -18.07
N ARG A 611 24.03 29.28 -17.31
CA ARG A 611 25.06 28.39 -17.84
C ARG A 611 24.46 27.08 -18.35
N TRP A 612 24.99 26.57 -19.46
CA TRP A 612 24.68 25.25 -20.02
C TRP A 612 25.83 24.73 -20.88
N SER A 613 25.88 23.42 -21.16
CA SER A 613 26.87 22.81 -22.06
C SER A 613 26.17 21.91 -23.08
N LEU A 614 26.78 21.77 -24.27
CA LEU A 614 26.37 20.79 -25.29
C LEU A 614 26.77 19.35 -24.90
N ASN A 615 27.83 19.21 -24.10
CA ASN A 615 28.33 17.94 -23.58
C ASN A 615 28.70 18.11 -22.09
N PRO A 616 27.82 17.76 -21.14
CA PRO A 616 28.04 17.94 -19.71
C PRO A 616 28.80 16.75 -19.06
N GLY A 617 29.62 16.03 -19.83
CA GLY A 617 30.30 14.80 -19.40
C GLY A 617 29.62 13.53 -19.95
N PRO A 618 29.97 12.32 -19.43
CA PRO A 618 29.45 11.04 -19.90
C PRO A 618 27.91 10.96 -19.92
N PHE A 619 27.37 10.20 -20.88
CA PHE A 619 25.91 9.99 -20.97
C PHE A 619 25.44 9.05 -19.87
N ASN A 620 24.48 9.50 -19.06
CA ASN A 620 24.14 8.84 -17.80
C ASN A 620 22.67 8.36 -17.72
N VAL A 621 22.42 7.49 -16.73
CA VAL A 621 21.13 6.82 -16.54
C VAL A 621 19.94 7.76 -16.32
N LYS A 622 20.15 8.96 -15.74
CA LYS A 622 19.07 9.95 -15.52
C LYS A 622 18.76 10.77 -16.77
N GLU A 623 19.73 11.04 -17.64
CA GLU A 623 19.46 11.57 -19.00
C GLU A 623 18.70 10.55 -19.84
N HIS A 624 19.11 9.29 -19.78
CA HIS A 624 18.48 8.19 -20.51
C HIS A 624 17.04 7.97 -20.04
N GLY A 625 16.80 7.97 -18.72
CA GLY A 625 15.45 7.94 -18.15
C GLY A 625 14.56 9.09 -18.62
N ILE A 626 15.08 10.32 -18.69
CA ILE A 626 14.35 11.46 -19.26
C ILE A 626 14.01 11.27 -20.75
N ILE A 627 14.92 10.70 -21.55
CA ILE A 627 14.63 10.35 -22.95
C ILE A 627 13.52 9.29 -23.06
N VAL A 628 13.54 8.26 -22.21
CA VAL A 628 12.49 7.22 -22.18
C VAL A 628 11.13 7.78 -21.82
N ILE A 629 11.05 8.75 -20.90
CA ILE A 629 9.81 9.43 -20.52
C ILE A 629 9.26 10.36 -21.61
N MET A 630 10.13 10.98 -22.42
CA MET A 630 9.66 11.67 -23.62
C MET A 630 9.13 10.69 -24.67
N ALA A 631 9.70 9.48 -24.75
CA ALA A 631 9.26 8.42 -25.66
C ALA A 631 7.96 7.72 -25.21
N SER A 632 7.76 7.39 -23.94
CA SER A 632 6.53 6.71 -23.45
C SER A 632 5.27 7.49 -23.83
N VAL A 633 5.32 8.81 -23.62
CA VAL A 633 4.26 9.77 -23.95
C VAL A 633 3.97 9.91 -25.45
N SER A 634 4.94 9.61 -26.32
CA SER A 634 4.85 9.89 -27.77
C SER A 634 4.79 8.65 -28.68
N PHE A 635 5.16 7.48 -28.15
CA PHE A 635 5.04 6.19 -28.83
C PHE A 635 3.63 5.58 -28.66
N SER A 636 2.67 6.31 -28.08
CA SER A 636 1.25 5.97 -28.15
C SER A 636 0.52 6.88 -29.15
N VAL A 637 -0.39 6.32 -29.95
CA VAL A 637 -1.26 7.10 -30.83
C VAL A 637 -2.39 7.70 -30.00
N ALA A 638 -2.64 9.00 -30.17
CA ALA A 638 -3.69 9.72 -29.46
C ALA A 638 -5.06 9.31 -30.01
N TYR A 639 -5.91 8.72 -29.17
CA TYR A 639 -7.26 8.21 -29.49
C TYR A 639 -8.15 9.22 -30.25
N ALA A 640 -7.88 10.52 -30.13
CA ALA A 640 -8.53 11.58 -30.90
C ALA A 640 -8.31 11.46 -32.43
N THR A 641 -7.21 10.86 -32.91
CA THR A 641 -6.96 10.66 -34.35
C THR A 641 -8.03 9.78 -34.99
N ASP A 642 -8.52 8.76 -34.28
CA ASP A 642 -9.59 7.89 -34.78
C ASP A 642 -10.95 8.59 -34.82
N ILE A 643 -11.22 9.56 -33.93
CA ILE A 643 -12.41 10.44 -34.02
C ILE A 643 -12.31 11.31 -35.27
N ILE A 644 -11.15 11.90 -35.52
CA ILE A 644 -10.88 12.76 -36.69
C ILE A 644 -11.00 11.94 -37.98
N LEU A 645 -10.53 10.69 -37.95
CA LEU A 645 -10.64 9.73 -39.05
C LEU A 645 -12.10 9.32 -39.31
N ALA A 646 -12.85 8.98 -38.26
CA ALA A 646 -14.28 8.72 -38.32
C ALA A 646 -15.05 9.94 -38.88
N GLN A 647 -14.70 11.14 -38.42
CA GLN A 647 -15.32 12.40 -38.85
C GLN A 647 -15.06 12.69 -40.34
N LEU A 648 -13.81 12.65 -40.79
CA LEU A 648 -13.40 12.98 -42.16
C LEU A 648 -13.82 11.91 -43.18
N ILE A 649 -13.63 10.63 -42.86
CA ILE A 649 -13.77 9.54 -43.83
C ILE A 649 -15.17 8.94 -43.84
N PHE A 650 -15.81 8.77 -42.69
CA PHE A 650 -17.08 8.05 -42.58
C PHE A 650 -18.27 9.02 -42.48
N TYR A 651 -18.15 10.06 -41.64
CA TYR A 651 -19.16 11.13 -41.53
C TYR A 651 -18.95 12.30 -42.51
N LYS A 652 -17.88 12.31 -43.31
CA LYS A 652 -17.56 13.35 -44.32
C LYS A 652 -17.58 14.81 -43.82
N GLN A 653 -17.39 15.02 -42.52
CA GLN A 653 -17.33 16.33 -41.88
C GLN A 653 -15.88 16.79 -41.70
N ASN A 654 -15.61 18.09 -41.84
CA ASN A 654 -14.28 18.65 -41.63
C ASN A 654 -14.37 20.00 -40.90
N PHE A 655 -13.85 20.06 -39.67
CA PHE A 655 -13.79 21.27 -38.84
C PHE A 655 -12.40 21.96 -38.88
N GLY A 656 -11.49 21.48 -39.74
CA GLY A 656 -10.17 22.04 -39.97
C GLY A 656 -9.12 21.68 -38.91
N ILE A 657 -7.85 21.92 -39.26
CA ILE A 657 -6.68 21.60 -38.42
C ILE A 657 -6.75 22.23 -37.01
N PRO A 658 -7.25 23.46 -36.78
CA PRO A 658 -7.36 24.01 -35.43
C PRO A 658 -8.24 23.18 -34.49
N PHE A 659 -9.40 22.70 -34.96
CA PHE A 659 -10.27 21.80 -34.18
C PHE A 659 -9.53 20.50 -33.83
N GLN A 660 -8.87 19.88 -34.81
CA GLN A 660 -8.12 18.63 -34.63
C GLN A 660 -7.00 18.78 -33.59
N LEU A 661 -6.24 19.87 -33.64
CA LEU A 661 -5.18 20.16 -32.66
C LEU A 661 -5.75 20.43 -31.27
N MET A 662 -6.77 21.27 -31.13
CA MET A 662 -7.35 21.59 -29.81
C MET A 662 -8.02 20.37 -29.17
N LEU A 663 -8.72 19.54 -29.95
CA LEU A 663 -9.28 18.26 -29.50
C LEU A 663 -8.17 17.34 -28.97
N THR A 664 -7.14 17.11 -29.78
CA THR A 664 -6.05 16.16 -29.44
C THR A 664 -5.22 16.65 -28.25
N ILE A 665 -4.82 17.93 -28.24
CA ILE A 665 -4.04 18.52 -27.15
C ILE A 665 -4.83 18.51 -25.84
N SER A 666 -6.11 18.90 -25.85
CA SER A 666 -6.93 18.91 -24.63
C SER A 666 -7.21 17.50 -24.12
N THR A 667 -7.60 16.53 -24.96
CA THR A 667 -7.88 15.15 -24.52
C THR A 667 -6.65 14.46 -23.93
N GLN A 668 -5.47 14.64 -24.55
CA GLN A 668 -4.21 14.05 -24.09
C GLN A 668 -3.65 14.76 -22.84
N SER A 669 -3.81 16.08 -22.73
CA SER A 669 -3.15 16.87 -21.67
C SER A 669 -4.01 17.11 -20.44
N LEU A 670 -5.34 16.95 -20.52
CA LEU A 670 -6.23 17.13 -19.36
C LEU A 670 -5.94 16.10 -18.24
N GLY A 671 -5.43 14.91 -18.61
CA GLY A 671 -5.04 13.86 -17.66
C GLY A 671 -3.93 14.27 -16.68
N TYR A 672 -3.07 15.23 -17.05
CA TYR A 672 -2.02 15.73 -16.14
C TYR A 672 -2.59 16.33 -14.85
N GLY A 673 -3.72 17.06 -14.93
CA GLY A 673 -4.35 17.62 -13.73
C GLY A 673 -4.75 16.55 -12.72
N ILE A 674 -5.33 15.46 -13.23
CA ILE A 674 -5.73 14.31 -12.44
C ILE A 674 -4.49 13.61 -11.87
N ALA A 675 -3.47 13.33 -12.70
CA ALA A 675 -2.20 12.74 -12.27
C ALA A 675 -1.53 13.55 -11.15
N GLY A 676 -1.53 14.88 -11.27
CA GLY A 676 -0.99 15.80 -10.27
C GLY A 676 -1.67 15.73 -8.90
N ILE A 677 -2.97 15.46 -8.86
CA ILE A 677 -3.75 15.23 -7.64
C ILE A 677 -3.54 13.79 -7.11
N MET A 678 -3.59 12.79 -7.99
CA MET A 678 -3.59 11.38 -7.60
C MET A 678 -2.20 10.83 -7.24
N ARG A 679 -1.10 11.53 -7.57
CA ARG A 679 0.27 11.08 -7.26
C ARG A 679 0.49 10.72 -5.79
N LYS A 680 -0.16 11.43 -4.86
CA LYS A 680 -0.06 11.15 -3.41
C LYS A 680 -0.69 9.81 -3.00
N PHE A 681 -1.64 9.30 -3.79
CA PHE A 681 -2.31 8.01 -3.56
C PHE A 681 -1.68 6.87 -4.37
N LEU A 682 -1.09 7.17 -5.54
CA LEU A 682 -0.70 6.17 -6.54
C LEU A 682 0.79 6.11 -6.88
N VAL A 683 1.61 7.09 -6.46
CA VAL A 683 3.07 7.10 -6.67
C VAL A 683 3.81 6.93 -5.33
N TYR A 684 3.41 7.69 -4.31
CA TYR A 684 4.17 7.79 -3.06
C TYR A 684 4.04 6.58 -2.11
N PRO A 685 2.87 5.90 -1.99
CA PRO A 685 2.77 4.70 -1.16
C PRO A 685 3.61 3.53 -1.72
N ALA A 686 4.27 2.79 -0.83
CA ALA A 686 5.10 1.64 -1.19
C ALA A 686 4.30 0.55 -1.93
N SER A 687 3.08 0.28 -1.45
CA SER A 687 2.13 -0.72 -2.01
C SER A 687 1.66 -0.46 -3.45
N MET A 688 1.98 0.70 -4.04
CA MET A 688 1.66 1.03 -5.42
C MET A 688 2.89 0.74 -6.32
N ILE A 689 3.07 -0.54 -6.67
CA ILE A 689 4.30 -1.06 -7.31
C ILE A 689 4.44 -0.62 -8.77
N TRP A 690 3.35 -0.64 -9.55
CA TRP A 690 3.34 -0.52 -11.02
C TRP A 690 4.29 -1.55 -11.70
N PRO A 691 3.96 -2.86 -11.69
CA PRO A 691 4.87 -3.91 -12.18
C PRO A 691 5.45 -3.70 -13.58
N GLY A 692 4.66 -3.15 -14.53
CA GLY A 692 5.14 -2.85 -15.89
C GLY A 692 6.24 -1.77 -15.94
N THR A 693 6.30 -0.88 -14.96
CA THR A 693 7.38 0.11 -14.83
C THR A 693 8.70 -0.55 -14.43
N LEU A 694 8.66 -1.61 -13.62
CA LEU A 694 9.85 -2.34 -13.18
C LEU A 694 10.61 -2.99 -14.34
N VAL A 695 9.92 -3.32 -15.44
CA VAL A 695 10.51 -3.88 -16.66
C VAL A 695 11.50 -2.90 -17.30
N SER A 696 11.05 -1.65 -17.52
CA SER A 696 11.86 -0.56 -18.07
C SER A 696 13.01 -0.19 -17.13
N VAL A 697 12.77 -0.17 -15.81
CA VAL A 697 13.79 0.10 -14.78
C VAL A 697 14.85 -1.01 -14.73
N THR A 698 14.45 -2.28 -14.78
CA THR A 698 15.36 -3.43 -14.78
C THR A 698 16.27 -3.39 -16.00
N LEU A 699 15.70 -3.16 -17.19
CA LEU A 699 16.48 -3.01 -18.43
C LEU A 699 17.44 -1.81 -18.33
N MET A 700 16.98 -0.68 -17.80
CA MET A 700 17.80 0.53 -17.62
C MET A 700 19.00 0.25 -16.70
N ASN A 701 18.78 -0.38 -15.55
CA ASN A 701 19.84 -0.71 -14.60
C ASN A 701 20.85 -1.69 -15.20
N ALA A 702 20.39 -2.72 -15.94
CA ALA A 702 21.26 -3.68 -16.62
C ALA A 702 22.13 -3.05 -17.74
N MET A 703 21.66 -1.98 -18.41
CA MET A 703 22.43 -1.24 -19.42
C MET A 703 23.54 -0.34 -18.85
N TYR A 704 23.56 -0.14 -17.53
CA TYR A 704 24.56 0.65 -16.78
C TYR A 704 25.17 -0.18 -15.63
N GLU A 705 25.28 -1.50 -15.82
CA GLU A 705 25.82 -2.45 -14.85
C GLU A 705 27.27 -2.81 -15.21
N THR A 706 28.24 -2.30 -14.45
CA THR A 706 29.68 -2.48 -14.72
C THR A 706 30.30 -3.68 -13.98
N VAL A 707 29.72 -4.07 -12.84
CA VAL A 707 30.11 -5.22 -12.04
C VAL A 707 28.85 -5.98 -11.64
N ASP A 708 28.47 -6.96 -12.46
CA ASP A 708 27.38 -7.91 -12.16
C ASP A 708 27.98 -9.08 -11.37
N ARG A 709 27.48 -9.35 -10.15
CA ARG A 709 27.99 -10.44 -9.30
C ARG A 709 27.59 -11.78 -9.92
N PRO A 710 28.52 -12.65 -10.36
CA PRO A 710 28.16 -13.94 -10.93
C PRO A 710 27.51 -14.83 -9.88
N ASP A 711 26.43 -15.49 -10.25
CA ASP A 711 25.75 -16.49 -9.42
C ASP A 711 25.74 -17.82 -10.18
N PRO A 712 26.60 -18.78 -9.81
CA PRO A 712 26.65 -20.09 -10.46
C PRO A 712 25.49 -21.02 -10.05
N THR A 713 24.70 -20.68 -9.03
CA THR A 713 23.54 -21.48 -8.61
C THR A 713 22.31 -21.24 -9.50
N VAL A 714 22.26 -20.08 -10.17
CA VAL A 714 21.16 -19.67 -11.05
C VAL A 714 21.47 -19.98 -12.52
N PHE A 715 20.53 -20.60 -13.24
CA PHE A 715 20.65 -20.82 -14.68
C PHE A 715 20.80 -19.48 -15.43
N GLY A 716 21.94 -19.28 -16.09
CA GLY A 716 22.30 -18.02 -16.74
C GLY A 716 22.88 -16.95 -15.80
N GLY A 717 22.97 -17.20 -14.49
CA GLY A 717 23.52 -16.25 -13.49
C GLY A 717 25.02 -16.01 -13.58
N THR A 718 25.75 -16.81 -14.37
CA THR A 718 27.15 -16.56 -14.74
C THR A 718 27.30 -15.61 -15.94
N LEU A 719 26.21 -15.29 -16.63
CA LEU A 719 26.19 -14.32 -17.73
C LEU A 719 25.83 -12.92 -17.18
N PRO A 720 26.54 -11.85 -17.60
CA PRO A 720 26.10 -10.49 -17.34
C PRO A 720 24.67 -10.26 -17.85
N ARG A 721 23.80 -9.67 -17.03
CA ARG A 721 22.36 -9.47 -17.31
C ARG A 721 22.09 -8.87 -18.70
N TYR A 722 22.86 -7.88 -19.13
CA TYR A 722 22.72 -7.30 -20.49
C TYR A 722 23.03 -8.29 -21.63
N ARG A 723 23.90 -9.29 -21.43
CA ARG A 723 24.12 -10.37 -22.40
C ARG A 723 22.96 -11.35 -22.43
N TRP A 724 22.40 -11.71 -21.28
CA TRP A 724 21.17 -12.52 -21.20
C TRP A 724 20.03 -11.87 -22.00
N PHE A 725 19.79 -10.57 -21.77
CA PHE A 725 18.85 -9.76 -22.56
C PHE A 725 19.11 -9.85 -24.07
N GLY A 726 20.36 -9.68 -24.50
CA GLY A 726 20.75 -9.78 -25.91
C GLY A 726 20.48 -11.17 -26.51
N TYR A 727 20.77 -12.25 -25.78
CA TYR A 727 20.50 -13.61 -26.24
C TYR A 727 18.99 -13.91 -26.32
N VAL A 728 18.19 -13.49 -25.33
CA VAL A 728 16.72 -13.66 -25.36
C VAL A 728 16.10 -12.83 -26.50
N THR A 729 16.60 -11.60 -26.72
CA THR A 729 16.16 -10.74 -27.84
C THR A 729 16.45 -11.39 -29.19
N LEU A 730 17.66 -11.92 -29.39
CA LEU A 730 18.03 -12.61 -30.62
C LEU A 730 17.25 -13.93 -30.81
N ALA A 731 17.04 -14.69 -29.74
CA ALA A 731 16.25 -15.92 -29.78
C ALA A 731 14.79 -15.64 -30.16
N SER A 732 14.13 -14.66 -29.50
CA SER A 732 12.77 -14.23 -29.84
C SER A 732 12.69 -13.70 -31.28
N PHE A 733 13.65 -12.86 -31.69
CA PHE A 733 13.73 -12.34 -33.06
C PHE A 733 13.79 -13.45 -34.12
N LEU A 734 14.72 -14.39 -33.98
CA LEU A 734 14.87 -15.50 -34.93
C LEU A 734 13.69 -16.46 -34.88
N TYR A 735 13.17 -16.74 -33.68
CA TYR A 735 12.06 -17.64 -33.47
C TYR A 735 10.77 -17.14 -34.11
N PHE A 736 10.44 -15.84 -34.01
CA PHE A 736 9.18 -15.29 -34.54
C PHE A 736 8.98 -15.51 -36.04
N PHE A 737 10.04 -15.58 -36.85
CA PHE A 737 9.92 -15.93 -38.27
C PHE A 737 9.26 -17.30 -38.50
N ILE A 738 9.36 -18.23 -37.54
CA ILE A 738 8.75 -19.55 -37.62
C ILE A 738 7.22 -19.45 -37.60
N PRO A 739 6.52 -19.06 -36.51
CA PRO A 739 5.07 -18.93 -36.55
C PRO A 739 4.60 -17.74 -37.40
N GLY A 740 5.27 -16.59 -37.34
CA GLY A 740 4.82 -15.35 -37.99
C GLY A 740 4.88 -15.37 -39.52
N TYR A 741 5.76 -16.18 -40.12
CA TYR A 741 5.97 -16.18 -41.57
C TYR A 741 6.09 -17.59 -42.20
N PHE A 742 6.91 -18.49 -41.66
CA PHE A 742 7.14 -19.79 -42.29
C PHE A 742 6.06 -20.85 -42.02
N ALA A 743 5.40 -20.81 -40.86
CA ALA A 743 4.59 -21.91 -40.32
C ALA A 743 3.38 -21.39 -39.50
N GLN A 744 2.45 -20.69 -40.15
CA GLN A 744 1.38 -19.91 -39.54
C GLN A 744 0.35 -20.72 -38.72
N PHE A 745 0.21 -22.03 -38.95
CA PHE A 745 -0.52 -22.94 -38.07
C PHE A 745 0.00 -23.01 -36.63
N LEU A 746 1.24 -22.56 -36.37
CA LEU A 746 1.81 -22.50 -35.03
C LEU A 746 1.34 -21.27 -34.24
N SER A 747 0.87 -20.20 -34.90
CA SER A 747 0.24 -19.06 -34.21
C SER A 747 -1.14 -19.43 -33.65
N VAL A 748 -1.94 -20.18 -34.38
CA VAL A 748 -3.27 -20.65 -33.93
C VAL A 748 -3.35 -22.16 -34.14
N PHE A 749 -2.91 -22.94 -33.14
CA PHE A 749 -2.75 -24.40 -33.25
C PHE A 749 -4.09 -25.14 -33.02
N ALA A 750 -5.12 -24.75 -33.78
CA ALA A 750 -6.48 -25.25 -33.68
C ALA A 750 -6.68 -26.61 -34.38
N PHE A 751 -5.86 -27.62 -34.07
CA PHE A 751 -5.87 -28.90 -34.78
C PHE A 751 -7.25 -29.60 -34.93
N PRO A 752 -8.24 -29.47 -34.00
CA PRO A 752 -9.57 -30.04 -34.22
C PRO A 752 -10.30 -29.44 -35.43
N THR A 753 -10.08 -28.15 -35.73
CA THR A 753 -10.71 -27.52 -36.92
C THR A 753 -10.03 -27.97 -38.21
N TRP A 754 -8.79 -28.43 -38.19
CA TRP A 754 -8.15 -29.04 -39.37
C TRP A 754 -8.64 -30.47 -39.62
N LEU A 755 -9.06 -31.18 -38.58
CA LEU A 755 -9.68 -32.52 -38.69
C LEU A 755 -11.15 -32.44 -39.16
N ALA A 756 -11.84 -31.33 -38.90
CA ALA A 756 -13.23 -31.12 -39.30
C ALA A 756 -13.49 -29.67 -39.79
N PRO A 757 -12.89 -29.24 -40.92
CA PRO A 757 -12.88 -27.84 -41.36
C PRO A 757 -14.27 -27.26 -41.61
N ASP A 758 -15.20 -28.07 -42.11
CA ASP A 758 -16.57 -27.68 -42.43
C ASP A 758 -17.59 -27.95 -41.29
N ASN A 759 -17.15 -28.44 -40.13
CA ASN A 759 -18.03 -28.65 -38.98
C ASN A 759 -18.16 -27.36 -38.15
N VAL A 760 -19.34 -26.74 -38.18
CA VAL A 760 -19.64 -25.47 -37.48
C VAL A 760 -19.29 -25.55 -35.99
N ILE A 761 -19.81 -26.55 -35.25
CA ILE A 761 -19.63 -26.66 -33.80
C ILE A 761 -18.16 -26.83 -33.42
N VAL A 762 -17.40 -27.64 -34.17
CA VAL A 762 -15.95 -27.81 -33.94
C VAL A 762 -15.20 -26.49 -34.16
N ASN A 763 -15.57 -25.72 -35.19
CA ASN A 763 -14.98 -24.40 -35.44
C ASN A 763 -15.38 -23.37 -34.37
N GLN A 764 -16.62 -23.38 -33.89
CA GLN A 764 -17.09 -22.50 -32.80
C GLN A 764 -16.42 -22.80 -31.46
N LEU A 765 -16.15 -24.08 -31.13
CA LEU A 765 -15.56 -24.47 -29.85
C LEU A 765 -14.02 -24.44 -29.83
N PHE A 766 -13.37 -24.84 -30.93
CA PHE A 766 -11.91 -25.01 -30.99
C PHE A 766 -11.20 -24.05 -31.94
N GLY A 767 -11.93 -23.28 -32.74
CA GLY A 767 -11.39 -22.16 -33.52
C GLY A 767 -10.78 -21.07 -32.64
N GLY A 768 -9.81 -20.32 -33.17
CA GLY A 768 -9.10 -19.26 -32.45
C GLY A 768 -9.38 -17.85 -32.97
N ILE A 769 -10.01 -17.71 -34.15
CA ILE A 769 -10.32 -16.43 -34.78
C ILE A 769 -11.75 -15.96 -34.43
N THR A 770 -12.72 -16.84 -34.63
CA THR A 770 -14.16 -16.64 -34.34
C THR A 770 -14.74 -17.67 -33.36
N GLY A 771 -13.98 -18.72 -33.06
CA GLY A 771 -14.28 -19.70 -32.01
C GLY A 771 -13.77 -19.32 -30.61
N LEU A 772 -14.05 -20.19 -29.65
CA LEU A 772 -13.69 -20.04 -28.24
C LEU A 772 -12.30 -20.58 -27.85
N SER A 773 -11.63 -21.33 -28.72
CA SER A 773 -10.32 -21.95 -28.47
C SER A 773 -10.23 -22.72 -27.13
N ILE A 774 -11.16 -23.65 -26.89
CA ILE A 774 -11.21 -24.50 -25.68
C ILE A 774 -9.93 -25.36 -25.50
N LEU A 775 -9.16 -25.58 -26.57
CA LEU A 775 -7.78 -26.05 -26.52
C LEU A 775 -6.84 -24.89 -26.90
N PRO A 776 -6.44 -24.04 -25.94
CA PRO A 776 -5.76 -22.78 -26.21
C PRO A 776 -4.27 -23.02 -26.45
N ILE A 777 -3.91 -23.51 -27.64
CA ILE A 777 -2.52 -23.82 -28.00
C ILE A 777 -2.01 -22.77 -29.01
N THR A 778 -0.92 -22.10 -28.63
CA THR A 778 -0.12 -21.25 -29.52
C THR A 778 1.35 -21.47 -29.24
N PHE A 779 2.17 -21.25 -30.26
CA PHE A 779 3.62 -21.19 -30.19
C PHE A 779 4.14 -19.80 -30.63
N ASP A 780 3.29 -18.77 -30.57
CA ASP A 780 3.59 -17.41 -31.05
C ASP A 780 3.48 -16.39 -29.91
N TRP A 781 4.59 -15.69 -29.62
CA TRP A 781 4.62 -14.65 -28.57
C TRP A 781 3.62 -13.51 -28.84
N THR A 782 3.30 -13.25 -30.12
CA THR A 782 2.30 -12.24 -30.52
C THR A 782 0.91 -12.58 -29.99
N GLN A 783 0.55 -13.87 -29.96
CA GLN A 783 -0.75 -14.30 -29.43
C GLN A 783 -0.79 -14.30 -27.91
N ILE A 784 0.36 -14.51 -27.26
CA ILE A 784 0.50 -14.54 -25.80
C ILE A 784 0.52 -13.13 -25.21
N ALA A 785 1.32 -12.21 -25.77
CA ALA A 785 1.57 -10.89 -25.20
C ALA A 785 0.91 -9.72 -25.97
N GLY A 786 0.48 -9.90 -27.22
CA GLY A 786 0.10 -8.80 -28.11
C GLY A 786 -1.14 -7.99 -27.70
N TYR A 787 -2.04 -8.55 -26.89
CA TYR A 787 -3.25 -7.86 -26.41
C TYR A 787 -3.23 -7.44 -24.94
N VAL A 788 -2.59 -8.24 -24.07
CA VAL A 788 -2.63 -8.07 -22.61
C VAL A 788 -1.28 -7.56 -22.06
N GLY A 789 -0.24 -7.52 -22.90
CA GLY A 789 1.15 -7.38 -22.47
C GLY A 789 1.71 -8.69 -21.93
N SER A 790 3.02 -8.70 -21.63
CA SER A 790 3.71 -9.93 -21.22
C SER A 790 3.19 -10.50 -19.89
N PRO A 791 2.92 -11.82 -19.82
CA PRO A 791 2.47 -12.50 -18.59
C PRO A 791 3.57 -12.65 -17.52
N LEU A 792 4.82 -12.27 -17.82
CA LEU A 792 5.93 -12.24 -16.83
C LEU A 792 5.85 -10.98 -15.93
N ILE A 793 4.90 -10.07 -16.17
CA ILE A 793 4.77 -8.78 -15.49
C ILE A 793 3.76 -8.81 -14.32
N PRO A 794 2.47 -9.15 -14.52
CA PRO A 794 1.47 -9.10 -13.45
C PRO A 794 1.63 -10.25 -12.42
N PRO A 795 1.30 -10.05 -11.13
CA PRO A 795 1.40 -11.10 -10.12
C PRO A 795 0.40 -12.24 -10.37
N TRP A 796 0.71 -13.46 -9.91
CA TRP A 796 -0.12 -14.65 -10.19
C TRP A 796 -1.59 -14.49 -9.80
N HIS A 797 -1.91 -13.85 -8.67
CA HIS A 797 -3.31 -13.63 -8.27
C HIS A 797 -4.09 -12.83 -9.34
N ALA A 798 -3.45 -11.87 -10.02
CA ALA A 798 -4.08 -11.06 -11.05
C ALA A 798 -4.39 -11.92 -12.30
N ILE A 799 -3.42 -12.75 -12.70
CA ILE A 799 -3.55 -13.69 -13.81
C ILE A 799 -4.68 -14.70 -13.53
N ALA A 800 -4.72 -15.27 -12.32
CA ALA A 800 -5.73 -16.24 -11.91
C ALA A 800 -7.16 -15.64 -11.93
N ASN A 801 -7.36 -14.40 -11.47
CA ASN A 801 -8.67 -13.74 -11.52
C ASN A 801 -9.16 -13.51 -12.96
N THR A 802 -8.28 -13.01 -13.85
CA THR A 802 -8.61 -12.85 -15.26
C THR A 802 -8.94 -14.19 -15.92
N LEU A 803 -8.19 -15.26 -15.61
CA LEU A 803 -8.48 -16.62 -16.09
C LEU A 803 -9.85 -17.14 -15.61
N ILE A 804 -10.21 -16.93 -14.34
CA ILE A 804 -11.52 -17.29 -13.79
C ILE A 804 -12.64 -16.57 -14.59
N GLY A 805 -12.46 -15.27 -14.88
CA GLY A 805 -13.36 -14.51 -15.73
C GLY A 805 -13.54 -15.10 -17.13
N VAL A 806 -12.43 -15.40 -17.81
CA VAL A 806 -12.43 -15.96 -19.17
C VAL A 806 -13.07 -17.34 -19.21
N VAL A 807 -12.73 -18.25 -18.29
CA VAL A 807 -13.32 -19.59 -18.25
C VAL A 807 -14.80 -19.55 -17.89
N LEU A 808 -15.20 -18.79 -16.87
CA LEU A 808 -16.60 -18.79 -16.41
C LEU A 808 -17.53 -18.07 -17.40
N PHE A 809 -17.11 -16.95 -17.96
CA PHE A 809 -17.99 -16.12 -18.80
C PHE A 809 -17.79 -16.33 -20.30
N PHE A 810 -16.55 -16.35 -20.80
CA PHE A 810 -16.29 -16.49 -22.24
C PHE A 810 -16.25 -17.95 -22.71
N ILE A 811 -15.87 -18.92 -21.86
CA ILE A 811 -15.99 -20.33 -22.21
C ILE A 811 -17.37 -20.88 -21.80
N VAL A 812 -17.68 -20.93 -20.50
CA VAL A 812 -18.89 -21.63 -20.01
C VAL A 812 -20.18 -20.86 -20.32
N SER A 813 -20.29 -19.59 -19.90
CA SER A 813 -21.55 -18.84 -20.04
C SER A 813 -21.87 -18.47 -21.49
N ALA A 814 -20.86 -18.07 -22.29
CA ALA A 814 -21.07 -17.82 -23.72
C ALA A 814 -21.49 -19.10 -24.46
N SER A 815 -20.89 -20.27 -24.18
CA SER A 815 -21.34 -21.55 -24.75
C SER A 815 -22.79 -21.84 -24.38
N LEU A 816 -23.14 -21.67 -23.09
CA LEU A 816 -24.51 -21.89 -22.60
C LEU A 816 -25.52 -21.01 -23.33
N PHE A 817 -25.26 -19.71 -23.46
CA PHE A 817 -26.16 -18.78 -24.16
C PHE A 817 -26.21 -18.99 -25.68
N HIS A 818 -25.08 -19.33 -26.33
CA HIS A 818 -25.05 -19.57 -27.77
C HIS A 818 -25.87 -20.81 -28.17
N TYR A 819 -25.68 -21.93 -27.48
CA TYR A 819 -26.40 -23.18 -27.78
C TYR A 819 -27.80 -23.29 -27.15
N THR A 820 -28.24 -22.28 -26.38
CA THR A 820 -29.66 -22.14 -25.97
C THR A 820 -30.44 -21.14 -26.84
N GLY A 821 -29.82 -20.60 -27.90
CA GLY A 821 -30.48 -19.66 -28.83
C GLY A 821 -30.71 -18.25 -28.27
N VAL A 822 -30.14 -17.93 -27.09
CA VAL A 822 -30.29 -16.62 -26.45
C VAL A 822 -29.73 -15.53 -27.38
N TRP A 823 -30.45 -14.40 -27.50
CA TRP A 823 -30.15 -13.31 -28.44
C TRP A 823 -30.08 -13.73 -29.93
N TYR A 824 -30.81 -14.79 -30.32
CA TYR A 824 -30.81 -15.33 -31.69
C TYR A 824 -29.42 -15.80 -32.17
N ALA A 825 -28.60 -16.28 -31.23
CA ALA A 825 -27.20 -16.60 -31.46
C ALA A 825 -26.93 -17.64 -32.57
N GLU A 826 -27.91 -18.50 -32.91
CA GLU A 826 -27.77 -19.53 -33.95
C GLU A 826 -27.56 -18.96 -35.39
N TYR A 827 -28.03 -17.73 -35.65
CA TYR A 827 -27.85 -17.00 -36.92
C TYR A 827 -26.56 -16.16 -36.96
N LEU A 828 -25.76 -16.19 -35.89
CA LEU A 828 -24.60 -15.33 -35.68
C LEU A 828 -23.31 -16.15 -35.47
N PRO A 829 -22.12 -15.58 -35.71
CA PRO A 829 -20.87 -16.22 -35.29
C PRO A 829 -20.78 -16.25 -33.76
N MET A 830 -20.06 -17.25 -33.24
CA MET A 830 -19.83 -17.40 -31.80
C MET A 830 -19.11 -16.19 -31.20
N SER A 831 -17.99 -15.80 -31.82
CA SER A 831 -17.21 -14.62 -31.46
C SER A 831 -16.86 -13.81 -32.71
N ASP A 832 -17.26 -12.54 -32.72
CA ASP A 832 -16.93 -11.55 -33.76
C ASP A 832 -17.11 -10.13 -33.21
N SER A 833 -16.28 -9.19 -33.67
CA SER A 833 -16.23 -7.81 -33.17
C SER A 833 -17.12 -6.81 -33.92
N GLY A 834 -17.85 -7.26 -34.93
CA GLY A 834 -18.69 -6.41 -35.78
C GLY A 834 -20.19 -6.61 -35.52
N THR A 835 -20.99 -5.92 -36.32
CA THR A 835 -22.44 -5.81 -36.15
C THR A 835 -23.18 -6.43 -37.34
N TYR A 836 -24.37 -6.95 -37.06
CA TYR A 836 -25.18 -7.73 -37.99
C TYR A 836 -26.61 -7.19 -38.10
N ASP A 837 -27.22 -7.35 -39.27
CA ASP A 837 -28.64 -7.13 -39.49
C ASP A 837 -29.46 -8.43 -39.43
N ASN A 838 -30.79 -8.29 -39.50
CA ASN A 838 -31.79 -9.35 -39.46
C ASN A 838 -31.72 -10.33 -40.64
N ALA A 839 -30.89 -10.09 -41.66
CA ALA A 839 -30.60 -11.04 -42.73
C ALA A 839 -29.27 -11.80 -42.51
N GLY A 840 -28.55 -11.52 -41.41
CA GLY A 840 -27.23 -12.07 -41.11
C GLY A 840 -26.09 -11.39 -41.89
N ALA A 841 -26.36 -10.27 -42.57
CA ALA A 841 -25.35 -9.48 -43.26
C ALA A 841 -24.70 -8.44 -42.31
N ARG A 842 -23.62 -7.81 -42.74
CA ARG A 842 -22.96 -6.73 -41.98
C ARG A 842 -23.84 -5.48 -41.94
N TYR A 843 -24.12 -4.98 -40.73
CA TYR A 843 -25.09 -3.91 -40.51
C TYR A 843 -24.70 -2.61 -41.24
N ASN A 844 -25.55 -2.14 -42.16
CA ASN A 844 -25.28 -0.96 -42.98
C ASN A 844 -25.82 0.32 -42.33
N ALA A 845 -25.00 0.94 -41.48
CA ALA A 845 -25.32 2.18 -40.76
C ALA A 845 -25.73 3.36 -41.69
N SER A 846 -25.26 3.39 -42.94
CA SER A 846 -25.62 4.44 -43.90
C SER A 846 -27.08 4.40 -44.34
N ARG A 847 -27.83 3.32 -44.04
CA ARG A 847 -29.28 3.24 -44.28
C ARG A 847 -30.13 3.98 -43.24
N ILE A 848 -29.58 4.26 -42.06
CA ILE A 848 -30.33 4.78 -40.89
C ILE A 848 -29.85 6.18 -40.45
N LEU A 849 -29.10 6.86 -41.31
CA LEU A 849 -28.55 8.20 -41.08
C LEU A 849 -29.33 9.24 -41.88
N THR A 850 -29.75 10.32 -41.21
CA THR A 850 -30.24 11.53 -41.87
C THR A 850 -29.11 12.28 -42.60
N PRO A 851 -29.42 13.25 -43.49
CA PRO A 851 -28.42 14.16 -44.06
C PRO A 851 -27.60 14.92 -43.01
N GLU A 852 -28.16 15.14 -41.81
CA GLU A 852 -27.52 15.77 -40.65
C GLU A 852 -26.70 14.78 -39.79
N PHE A 853 -26.61 13.51 -40.21
CA PHE A 853 -25.92 12.41 -39.53
C PHE A 853 -26.48 12.07 -38.13
N THR A 854 -27.79 12.26 -37.94
CA THR A 854 -28.56 11.75 -36.79
C THR A 854 -29.34 10.49 -37.18
N LEU A 855 -29.98 9.82 -36.21
CA LEU A 855 -30.79 8.63 -36.48
C LEU A 855 -32.07 8.98 -37.26
N ASP A 856 -32.34 8.28 -38.35
CA ASP A 856 -33.69 8.21 -38.93
C ASP A 856 -34.44 7.01 -38.32
N GLU A 857 -35.43 7.32 -37.48
CA GLU A 857 -36.19 6.31 -36.75
C GLU A 857 -37.11 5.47 -37.65
N LYS A 858 -37.52 6.00 -38.81
CA LYS A 858 -38.34 5.25 -39.78
C LYS A 858 -37.46 4.31 -40.58
N ALA A 859 -36.36 4.80 -41.13
CA ALA A 859 -35.42 3.96 -41.87
C ALA A 859 -34.80 2.86 -41.00
N TYR A 860 -34.64 3.10 -39.69
CA TYR A 860 -34.28 2.07 -38.71
C TYR A 860 -35.36 0.99 -38.54
N ALA A 861 -36.62 1.39 -38.39
CA ALA A 861 -37.76 0.47 -38.26
C ALA A 861 -38.07 -0.30 -39.56
N GLU A 862 -37.79 0.29 -40.73
CA GLU A 862 -37.98 -0.35 -42.04
C GLU A 862 -36.80 -1.25 -42.46
N TYR A 863 -35.61 -1.08 -41.86
CA TYR A 863 -34.43 -1.91 -42.15
C TYR A 863 -34.28 -3.10 -41.19
N SER A 864 -33.81 -2.86 -39.96
CA SER A 864 -33.37 -3.94 -39.07
C SER A 864 -33.01 -3.43 -37.66
N PRO A 865 -33.32 -4.19 -36.59
CA PRO A 865 -32.61 -4.05 -35.32
C PRO A 865 -31.15 -4.48 -35.48
N LEU A 866 -30.27 -4.07 -34.57
CA LEU A 866 -28.84 -4.39 -34.65
C LEU A 866 -28.49 -5.59 -33.75
N PHE A 867 -27.81 -6.58 -34.32
CA PHE A 867 -27.32 -7.77 -33.64
C PHE A 867 -25.79 -7.79 -33.47
N ILE A 868 -25.33 -8.47 -32.41
CA ILE A 868 -23.92 -8.69 -32.05
C ILE A 868 -23.70 -10.13 -31.60
N SER A 869 -22.47 -10.63 -31.77
CA SER A 869 -22.07 -12.00 -31.40
C SER A 869 -22.20 -12.29 -29.90
N THR A 870 -22.28 -13.56 -29.52
CA THR A 870 -22.53 -13.98 -28.12
C THR A 870 -21.41 -13.52 -27.18
N THR A 871 -20.14 -13.64 -27.59
CA THR A 871 -19.01 -13.14 -26.77
C THR A 871 -19.00 -11.61 -26.66
N PHE A 872 -19.41 -10.89 -27.70
CA PHE A 872 -19.45 -9.42 -27.68
C PHE A 872 -20.58 -8.90 -26.79
N ALA A 873 -21.76 -9.52 -26.82
CA ALA A 873 -22.84 -9.25 -25.86
C ALA A 873 -22.40 -9.55 -24.42
N MET A 874 -21.72 -10.67 -24.18
CA MET A 874 -21.13 -10.99 -22.87
C MET A 874 -20.11 -9.94 -22.41
N SER A 875 -19.27 -9.42 -23.30
CA SER A 875 -18.28 -8.38 -22.97
C SER A 875 -18.94 -7.07 -22.49
N TYR A 876 -20.08 -6.67 -23.06
CA TYR A 876 -20.86 -5.54 -22.55
C TYR A 876 -21.48 -5.81 -21.17
N GLY A 877 -22.03 -7.01 -20.93
CA GLY A 877 -22.48 -7.41 -19.59
C GLY A 877 -21.34 -7.36 -18.57
N LEU A 878 -20.20 -7.97 -18.88
CA LEU A 878 -19.02 -7.97 -18.02
C LEU A 878 -18.46 -6.58 -17.76
N SER A 879 -18.52 -5.68 -18.74
CA SER A 879 -18.18 -4.27 -18.54
C SER A 879 -19.06 -3.64 -17.45
N PHE A 880 -20.38 -3.82 -17.52
CA PHE A 880 -21.31 -3.34 -16.49
C PHE A 880 -20.99 -3.92 -15.10
N ALA A 881 -20.69 -5.22 -15.02
CA ALA A 881 -20.30 -5.86 -13.76
C ALA A 881 -18.98 -5.32 -13.23
N ALA A 882 -17.96 -5.13 -14.08
CA ALA A 882 -16.66 -4.59 -13.70
C ALA A 882 -16.75 -3.18 -13.12
N ILE A 883 -17.58 -2.31 -13.70
CA ILE A 883 -17.80 -0.93 -13.24
C ILE A 883 -18.46 -0.90 -11.86
N ALA A 884 -19.55 -1.64 -11.68
CA ALA A 884 -20.24 -1.73 -10.39
C ALA A 884 -19.33 -2.37 -9.32
N SER A 885 -18.62 -3.44 -9.72
CA SER A 885 -17.71 -4.18 -8.87
C SER A 885 -16.53 -3.34 -8.40
N LEU A 886 -15.94 -2.54 -9.29
CA LEU A 886 -14.85 -1.62 -8.98
C LEU A 886 -15.21 -0.66 -7.84
N ILE A 887 -16.38 -0.01 -7.91
CA ILE A 887 -16.82 0.96 -6.89
C ILE A 887 -16.95 0.27 -5.53
N VAL A 888 -17.69 -0.85 -5.48
CA VAL A 888 -17.96 -1.58 -4.23
C VAL A 888 -16.68 -2.20 -3.66
N TYR A 889 -15.83 -2.78 -4.51
CA TYR A 889 -14.54 -3.35 -4.12
C TYR A 889 -13.62 -2.27 -3.52
N THR A 890 -13.40 -1.16 -4.21
CA THR A 890 -12.54 -0.07 -3.72
C THR A 890 -13.10 0.57 -2.45
N TYR A 891 -14.42 0.67 -2.31
CA TYR A 891 -15.04 1.14 -1.06
C TYR A 891 -14.73 0.20 0.13
N LEU A 892 -15.06 -1.10 -0.01
CA LEU A 892 -14.87 -2.09 1.07
C LEU A 892 -13.40 -2.31 1.42
N HIS A 893 -12.52 -2.43 0.42
CA HIS A 893 -11.12 -2.83 0.62
C HIS A 893 -10.18 -1.65 0.81
N ASN A 894 -10.50 -0.46 0.30
CA ASN A 894 -9.58 0.68 0.32
C ASN A 894 -10.18 1.99 0.84
N GLY A 895 -11.50 2.07 1.09
CA GLY A 895 -12.17 3.30 1.52
C GLY A 895 -11.53 3.92 2.76
N ASP A 896 -11.22 3.09 3.76
CA ASP A 896 -10.59 3.53 5.01
C ASP A 896 -9.17 4.09 4.79
N ARG A 897 -8.35 3.45 3.93
CA ARG A 897 -7.01 3.96 3.56
C ARG A 897 -7.10 5.26 2.77
N ILE A 898 -8.00 5.34 1.78
CA ILE A 898 -8.23 6.55 0.98
C ILE A 898 -8.67 7.70 1.89
N TRP A 899 -9.57 7.45 2.85
CA TRP A 899 -10.03 8.46 3.82
C TRP A 899 -8.93 8.89 4.79
N ARG A 900 -8.13 7.95 5.31
CA ARG A 900 -6.95 8.24 6.15
C ARG A 900 -5.91 9.09 5.39
N GLN A 901 -5.54 8.73 4.16
CA GLN A 901 -4.61 9.49 3.30
C GLN A 901 -5.18 10.83 2.80
N TYR A 902 -6.52 10.95 2.67
CA TYR A 902 -7.18 12.21 2.35
C TYR A 902 -7.14 13.19 3.51
N ARG A 903 -7.34 12.70 4.76
CA ARG A 903 -7.40 13.52 5.98
C ARG A 903 -6.01 13.81 6.58
N ASN A 904 -5.10 12.84 6.60
CA ASN A 904 -3.76 12.92 7.19
C ASN A 904 -2.70 12.52 6.14
N SER A 905 -2.14 13.48 5.40
CA SER A 905 -1.23 13.21 4.27
C SER A 905 0.23 12.89 4.66
N THR A 906 0.52 12.65 5.95
CA THR A 906 1.89 12.75 6.51
C THR A 906 2.35 11.53 7.31
N ASN A 907 1.47 10.56 7.60
CA ASN A 907 1.69 9.54 8.65
C ASN A 907 1.96 8.11 8.11
N GLU A 908 2.14 7.93 6.81
CA GLU A 908 2.53 6.63 6.23
C GLU A 908 4.07 6.52 6.21
N LYS A 909 4.63 5.38 6.63
CA LYS A 909 6.09 5.19 6.70
C LYS A 909 6.71 5.38 5.30
N PRO A 910 7.69 6.28 5.12
CA PRO A 910 8.28 6.54 3.81
C PRO A 910 9.22 5.40 3.40
N ASP A 911 8.89 4.73 2.29
CA ASP A 911 9.77 3.78 1.59
C ASP A 911 11.15 4.40 1.29
N ILE A 912 12.21 3.60 1.18
CA ILE A 912 13.57 4.07 0.90
C ILE A 912 13.62 4.99 -0.34
N HIS A 913 12.88 4.63 -1.40
CA HIS A 913 12.80 5.45 -2.60
C HIS A 913 12.09 6.80 -2.38
N MET A 914 11.12 6.86 -1.46
CA MET A 914 10.50 8.13 -1.04
C MET A 914 11.45 8.95 -0.16
N LYS A 915 12.25 8.31 0.72
CA LYS A 915 13.31 9.00 1.49
C LYS A 915 14.33 9.66 0.56
N LEU A 916 14.87 8.92 -0.41
CA LEU A 916 15.79 9.45 -1.43
C LEU A 916 15.16 10.61 -2.23
N MET A 917 13.91 10.45 -2.65
CA MET A 917 13.21 11.47 -3.45
C MET A 917 12.94 12.79 -2.71
N ARG A 918 12.95 12.82 -1.36
CA ARG A 918 12.83 14.07 -0.57
C ARG A 918 13.93 15.09 -0.88
N LYS A 919 15.09 14.65 -1.38
CA LYS A 919 16.19 15.51 -1.84
C LYS A 919 15.80 16.42 -3.01
N TYR A 920 14.84 16.00 -3.84
CA TYR A 920 14.46 16.71 -5.06
C TYR A 920 13.23 17.59 -4.85
N PRO A 921 13.28 18.89 -5.22
CA PRO A 921 12.17 19.80 -4.99
C PRO A 921 10.98 19.44 -5.89
N GLU A 922 9.83 19.13 -5.29
CA GLU A 922 8.64 18.70 -6.02
C GLU A 922 8.15 19.73 -7.05
N ALA A 923 7.45 19.23 -8.07
CA ALA A 923 6.62 20.03 -8.96
C ALA A 923 5.37 20.52 -8.20
N PRO A 924 5.17 21.84 -8.00
CA PRO A 924 4.05 22.37 -7.24
C PRO A 924 2.70 21.88 -7.77
N GLY A 925 1.75 21.56 -6.88
CA GLY A 925 0.41 21.13 -7.29
C GLY A 925 -0.30 22.12 -8.23
N TRP A 926 -0.02 23.42 -8.07
CA TRP A 926 -0.59 24.46 -8.94
C TRP A 926 -0.12 24.37 -10.40
N TRP A 927 1.05 23.78 -10.72
CA TRP A 927 1.45 23.56 -12.11
C TRP A 927 0.47 22.63 -12.83
N TYR A 928 0.09 21.54 -12.17
CA TYR A 928 -0.88 20.58 -12.68
C TYR A 928 -2.30 21.17 -12.72
N MET A 929 -2.70 21.96 -11.72
CA MET A 929 -4.01 22.62 -11.71
C MET A 929 -4.15 23.73 -12.76
N SER A 930 -3.11 24.54 -13.00
CA SER A 930 -3.11 25.52 -14.09
C SER A 930 -3.21 24.84 -15.45
N LEU A 931 -2.46 23.75 -15.67
CA LEU A 931 -2.56 22.97 -16.90
C LEU A 931 -3.96 22.35 -17.06
N PHE A 932 -4.55 21.81 -15.99
CA PHE A 932 -5.93 21.29 -15.99
C PHE A 932 -6.94 22.35 -16.42
N ILE A 933 -6.89 23.55 -15.82
CA ILE A 933 -7.83 24.63 -16.12
C ILE A 933 -7.68 25.11 -17.57
N ILE A 934 -6.45 25.23 -18.08
CA ILE A 934 -6.18 25.60 -19.48
C ILE A 934 -6.73 24.54 -20.44
N MET A 935 -6.52 23.25 -20.16
CA MET A 935 -6.97 22.16 -21.03
C MET A 935 -8.49 21.93 -20.94
N LEU A 936 -9.09 22.17 -19.78
CA LEU A 936 -10.55 22.17 -19.59
C LEU A 936 -11.19 23.29 -20.40
N ALA A 937 -10.63 24.51 -20.35
CA ALA A 937 -11.09 25.64 -21.15
C ALA A 937 -10.91 25.41 -22.66
N MET A 938 -9.79 24.80 -23.08
CA MET A 938 -9.55 24.42 -24.48
C MET A 938 -10.55 23.37 -24.96
N GLY A 939 -10.84 22.33 -24.16
CA GLY A 939 -11.85 21.32 -24.47
C GLY A 939 -13.26 21.92 -24.55
N PHE A 940 -13.62 22.78 -23.60
CA PHE A 940 -14.90 23.51 -23.59
C PHE A 940 -15.07 24.36 -24.85
N TYR A 941 -14.04 25.13 -25.24
CA TYR A 941 -14.02 25.91 -26.48
C TYR A 941 -14.14 25.02 -27.73
N THR A 942 -13.38 23.92 -27.79
CA THR A 942 -13.43 22.94 -28.90
C THR A 942 -14.83 22.37 -29.10
N ILE A 943 -15.59 22.17 -28.03
CA ILE A 943 -16.93 21.60 -28.07
C ILE A 943 -18.00 22.64 -28.39
N THR A 944 -17.84 23.87 -27.89
CA THR A 944 -18.85 24.95 -28.01
C THR A 944 -18.68 25.87 -29.22
N ALA A 945 -17.46 26.00 -29.77
CA ALA A 945 -17.19 26.83 -30.94
C ALA A 945 -17.44 26.11 -32.28
N TYR A 946 -17.54 24.78 -32.25
CA TYR A 946 -17.76 23.92 -33.43
C TYR A 946 -19.06 23.14 -33.30
N GLN A 947 -19.63 22.68 -34.42
CA GLN A 947 -20.91 21.97 -34.47
C GLN A 947 -20.77 20.49 -34.06
N THR A 948 -20.20 20.25 -32.88
CA THR A 948 -19.96 18.91 -32.31
C THR A 948 -21.23 18.20 -31.85
N ASN A 949 -22.34 18.95 -31.69
CA ASN A 949 -23.61 18.53 -31.11
C ASN A 949 -23.56 17.98 -29.67
N LEU A 950 -22.41 18.09 -28.99
CA LEU A 950 -22.22 17.75 -27.58
C LEU A 950 -22.57 18.95 -26.68
N SER A 951 -23.43 18.74 -25.67
CA SER A 951 -23.75 19.82 -24.73
C SER A 951 -22.62 20.09 -23.72
N TRP A 952 -22.40 21.36 -23.39
CA TRP A 952 -21.32 21.83 -22.51
C TRP A 952 -21.30 21.15 -21.13
N TRP A 953 -22.46 20.80 -20.58
CA TRP A 953 -22.57 20.14 -19.29
C TRP A 953 -22.28 18.64 -19.37
N ALA A 954 -22.54 18.00 -20.51
CA ALA A 954 -22.18 16.61 -20.76
C ALA A 954 -20.65 16.47 -20.89
N PHE A 955 -19.95 17.46 -21.46
CA PHE A 955 -18.49 17.53 -21.38
C PHE A 955 -17.98 17.56 -19.93
N LEU A 956 -18.55 18.40 -19.06
CA LEU A 956 -18.17 18.43 -17.65
C LEU A 956 -18.48 17.11 -16.92
N LEU A 957 -19.58 16.44 -17.28
CA LEU A 957 -19.92 15.10 -16.77
C LEU A 957 -18.89 14.04 -17.22
N ALA A 958 -18.43 14.07 -18.47
CA ALA A 958 -17.38 13.17 -18.96
C ALA A 958 -16.07 13.35 -18.14
N VAL A 959 -15.63 14.60 -17.96
CA VAL A 959 -14.43 14.91 -17.15
C VAL A 959 -14.64 14.51 -15.67
N MET A 960 -15.85 14.65 -15.13
CA MET A 960 -16.18 14.19 -13.77
C MET A 960 -16.10 12.66 -13.62
N ILE A 961 -16.60 11.90 -14.61
CA ILE A 961 -16.47 10.44 -14.68
C ILE A 961 -14.99 10.06 -14.75
N SER A 962 -14.23 10.67 -15.65
CA SER A 962 -12.78 10.46 -15.77
C SER A 962 -12.05 10.71 -14.44
N PHE A 963 -12.40 11.77 -13.72
CA PHE A 963 -11.78 12.12 -12.44
C PHE A 963 -12.13 11.12 -11.34
N GLY A 964 -13.42 10.81 -11.15
CA GLY A 964 -13.91 9.94 -10.08
C GLY A 964 -13.40 8.51 -10.19
N PHE A 965 -13.35 7.95 -11.40
CA PHE A 965 -12.89 6.58 -11.64
C PHE A 965 -11.36 6.42 -11.73
N SER A 966 -10.59 7.51 -11.92
CA SER A 966 -9.13 7.44 -11.99
C SER A 966 -8.49 6.85 -10.73
N LEU A 967 -8.98 7.18 -9.53
CA LEU A 967 -8.40 6.65 -8.29
C LEU A 967 -8.68 5.15 -8.11
N PRO A 968 -9.94 4.65 -8.18
CA PRO A 968 -10.23 3.21 -8.14
C PRO A 968 -9.47 2.39 -9.18
N ILE A 969 -9.45 2.81 -10.44
CA ILE A 969 -8.77 2.06 -11.52
C ILE A 969 -7.26 2.12 -11.35
N GLY A 970 -6.73 3.27 -10.93
CA GLY A 970 -5.31 3.44 -10.64
C GLY A 970 -4.81 2.54 -9.50
N ILE A 971 -5.60 2.29 -8.45
CA ILE A 971 -5.24 1.34 -7.38
C ILE A 971 -5.12 -0.08 -7.93
N ILE A 972 -6.10 -0.53 -8.72
CA ILE A 972 -6.07 -1.88 -9.30
C ILE A 972 -4.93 -2.01 -10.31
N GLN A 973 -4.68 -1.01 -11.15
CA GLN A 973 -3.58 -1.03 -12.12
C GLN A 973 -2.20 -1.00 -11.44
N ALA A 974 -2.02 -0.20 -10.38
CA ALA A 974 -0.75 -0.11 -9.64
C ALA A 974 -0.36 -1.41 -8.92
N ILE A 975 -1.32 -2.25 -8.55
CA ILE A 975 -1.09 -3.54 -7.87
C ILE A 975 -1.04 -4.70 -8.88
N THR A 976 -2.03 -4.77 -9.78
CA THR A 976 -2.25 -5.95 -10.65
C THR A 976 -1.68 -5.82 -12.07
N ASN A 977 -1.20 -4.62 -12.44
CA ASN A 977 -0.83 -4.22 -13.81
C ASN A 977 -1.99 -4.22 -14.84
N ASN A 978 -3.23 -4.47 -14.45
CA ASN A 978 -4.40 -4.45 -15.36
C ASN A 978 -5.19 -3.14 -15.25
N GLN A 979 -5.47 -2.48 -16.38
CA GLN A 979 -6.33 -1.28 -16.45
C GLN A 979 -7.77 -1.69 -16.81
N ILE A 980 -8.74 -1.37 -15.96
CA ILE A 980 -10.17 -1.57 -16.26
C ILE A 980 -10.63 -0.41 -17.16
N GLY A 981 -11.35 -0.72 -18.25
CA GLY A 981 -11.80 0.26 -19.24
C GLY A 981 -13.10 1.00 -18.84
N LEU A 982 -13.16 2.31 -19.13
CA LEU A 982 -14.39 3.12 -18.97
C LEU A 982 -15.19 3.31 -20.26
N ASN A 983 -14.71 2.79 -21.40
CA ASN A 983 -15.34 2.96 -22.72
C ASN A 983 -16.86 2.74 -22.67
N VAL A 984 -17.28 1.52 -22.32
CA VAL A 984 -18.69 1.11 -22.27
C VAL A 984 -19.49 1.92 -21.27
N LEU A 985 -18.92 2.35 -20.14
CA LEU A 985 -19.61 3.24 -19.18
C LEU A 985 -19.94 4.58 -19.83
N THR A 986 -18.94 5.21 -20.45
CA THR A 986 -19.08 6.55 -21.03
C THR A 986 -20.03 6.54 -22.23
N GLU A 987 -19.99 5.46 -23.01
CA GLU A 987 -20.90 5.20 -24.14
C GLU A 987 -22.34 4.95 -23.67
N PHE A 988 -22.53 4.12 -22.64
CA PHE A 988 -23.81 3.84 -21.99
C PHE A 988 -24.45 5.12 -21.41
N VAL A 989 -23.69 5.88 -20.61
CA VAL A 989 -24.17 7.09 -19.93
C VAL A 989 -24.57 8.15 -20.95
N TYR A 990 -23.73 8.41 -21.96
CA TYR A 990 -24.07 9.40 -22.97
C TYR A 990 -25.26 8.97 -23.84
N GLY A 991 -25.32 7.69 -24.24
CA GLY A 991 -26.37 7.17 -25.10
C GLY A 991 -27.78 7.25 -24.50
N TYR A 992 -27.92 7.20 -23.17
CA TYR A 992 -29.21 7.48 -22.51
C TYR A 992 -29.52 8.97 -22.35
N ILE A 993 -28.50 9.83 -22.28
CA ILE A 993 -28.65 11.26 -21.98
C ILE A 993 -28.85 12.10 -23.26
N GLN A 994 -28.18 11.76 -24.37
CA GLN A 994 -28.27 12.45 -25.66
C GLN A 994 -28.24 11.46 -26.85
N PRO A 995 -29.24 10.57 -26.99
CA PRO A 995 -29.32 9.62 -28.10
C PRO A 995 -29.38 10.31 -29.49
N GLY A 996 -29.02 9.57 -30.54
CA GLY A 996 -29.05 10.03 -31.93
C GLY A 996 -27.87 10.91 -32.37
N ARG A 997 -26.79 10.98 -31.59
CA ARG A 997 -25.65 11.92 -31.78
C ARG A 997 -24.28 11.21 -31.76
N PRO A 998 -23.88 10.53 -32.86
CA PRO A 998 -22.66 9.70 -32.87
C PRO A 998 -21.35 10.47 -32.66
N LEU A 999 -21.16 11.63 -33.28
CA LEU A 999 -19.95 12.45 -33.09
C LEU A 999 -19.80 12.92 -31.64
N ALA A 1000 -20.90 13.34 -31.02
CA ALA A 1000 -20.91 13.82 -29.65
C ALA A 1000 -20.62 12.70 -28.64
N LEU A 1001 -21.10 11.47 -28.89
CA LEU A 1001 -20.69 10.27 -28.15
C LEU A 1001 -19.18 10.03 -28.24
N MET A 1002 -18.58 10.05 -29.45
CA MET A 1002 -17.14 9.83 -29.59
C MET A 1002 -16.30 10.85 -28.80
N ILE A 1003 -16.72 12.11 -28.76
CA ILE A 1003 -16.06 13.16 -27.99
C ILE A 1003 -16.28 12.95 -26.48
N PHE A 1004 -17.50 12.65 -26.04
CA PHE A 1004 -17.81 12.35 -24.63
C PHE A 1004 -17.01 11.15 -24.11
N LYS A 1005 -17.00 10.04 -24.87
CA LYS A 1005 -16.20 8.83 -24.59
C LYS A 1005 -14.73 9.17 -24.38
N THR A 1006 -14.19 10.01 -25.27
CA THR A 1006 -12.77 10.36 -25.23
C THR A 1006 -12.41 11.19 -24.00
N PHE A 1007 -13.20 12.21 -23.65
CA PHE A 1007 -12.99 12.96 -22.39
C PHE A 1007 -13.34 12.15 -21.12
N GLY A 1008 -14.16 11.10 -21.22
CA GLY A 1008 -14.52 10.23 -20.09
C GLY A 1008 -13.53 9.10 -19.81
N TYR A 1009 -12.94 8.50 -20.85
CA TYR A 1009 -12.00 7.38 -20.73
C TYR A 1009 -10.54 7.76 -20.98
N ILE A 1010 -10.23 8.52 -22.04
CA ILE A 1010 -8.83 8.75 -22.43
C ILE A 1010 -8.15 9.75 -21.51
N THR A 1011 -8.88 10.74 -20.99
CA THR A 1011 -8.39 11.60 -19.92
C THR A 1011 -8.01 10.80 -18.66
N MET A 1012 -8.71 9.69 -18.36
CA MET A 1012 -8.34 8.76 -17.28
C MET A 1012 -7.15 7.89 -17.67
N SER A 1013 -7.17 7.29 -18.86
CA SER A 1013 -6.10 6.38 -19.32
C SER A 1013 -4.75 7.11 -19.39
N GLN A 1014 -4.72 8.33 -19.95
CA GLN A 1014 -3.52 9.16 -19.95
C GLN A 1014 -3.13 9.65 -18.55
N ALA A 1015 -4.09 9.97 -17.66
CA ALA A 1015 -3.77 10.27 -16.26
C ALA A 1015 -3.03 9.10 -15.58
N LEU A 1016 -3.49 7.86 -15.78
CA LEU A 1016 -2.82 6.67 -15.22
C LEU A 1016 -1.48 6.39 -15.89
N ASN A 1017 -1.33 6.61 -17.20
CA ASN A 1017 -0.04 6.53 -17.89
C ASN A 1017 0.97 7.54 -17.31
N PHE A 1018 0.57 8.80 -17.10
CA PHE A 1018 1.43 9.82 -16.50
C PHE A 1018 1.77 9.53 -15.03
N ILE A 1019 0.91 8.83 -14.29
CA ILE A 1019 1.21 8.34 -12.93
C ILE A 1019 2.23 7.20 -12.97
N SER A 1020 2.12 6.29 -13.94
CA SER A 1020 3.09 5.22 -14.16
C SER A 1020 4.48 5.78 -14.52
N ASP A 1021 4.54 6.78 -15.42
CA ASP A 1021 5.74 7.57 -15.71
C ASP A 1021 6.30 8.25 -14.45
N LEU A 1022 5.46 8.84 -13.59
CA LEU A 1022 5.89 9.45 -12.33
C LEU A 1022 6.45 8.40 -11.35
N LYS A 1023 5.94 7.17 -11.34
CA LYS A 1023 6.53 6.05 -10.59
C LYS A 1023 7.87 5.60 -11.21
N PHE A 1024 8.03 5.59 -12.53
CA PHE A 1024 9.33 5.39 -13.18
C PHE A 1024 10.34 6.46 -12.75
N GLY A 1025 9.93 7.74 -12.78
CA GLY A 1025 10.75 8.85 -12.30
C GLY A 1025 11.13 8.73 -10.83
N HIS A 1026 10.22 8.26 -9.98
CA HIS A 1026 10.47 7.96 -8.57
C HIS A 1026 11.50 6.82 -8.38
N TYR A 1027 11.36 5.70 -9.10
CA TYR A 1027 12.30 4.57 -9.03
C TYR A 1027 13.68 4.88 -9.63
N MET A 1028 13.75 5.74 -10.66
CA MET A 1028 14.99 6.22 -11.29
C MET A 1028 15.56 7.50 -10.65
N LYS A 1029 14.93 8.01 -9.58
CA LYS A 1029 15.33 9.19 -8.82
C LYS A 1029 15.51 10.45 -9.70
N ILE A 1030 14.57 10.66 -10.61
CA ILE A 1030 14.54 11.78 -11.56
C ILE A 1030 13.78 12.96 -10.93
N PRO A 1031 14.33 14.19 -10.91
CA PRO A 1031 13.69 15.36 -10.29
C PRO A 1031 12.26 15.63 -10.83
N PRO A 1032 11.23 15.71 -9.95
CA PRO A 1032 9.83 15.81 -10.39
C PRO A 1032 9.50 17.03 -11.28
N ARG A 1033 10.23 18.13 -11.14
CA ARG A 1033 10.10 19.32 -12.00
C ARG A 1033 10.59 19.08 -13.43
N THR A 1034 11.62 18.25 -13.60
CA THR A 1034 12.13 17.87 -14.93
C THR A 1034 11.20 16.86 -15.58
N MET A 1035 10.67 15.88 -14.82
CA MET A 1035 9.63 14.95 -15.28
C MET A 1035 8.42 15.69 -15.88
N PHE A 1036 7.81 16.60 -15.12
CA PHE A 1036 6.65 17.37 -15.57
C PHE A 1036 6.91 18.13 -16.88
N LEU A 1037 8.05 18.81 -17.00
CA LEU A 1037 8.40 19.55 -18.21
C LEU A 1037 8.64 18.61 -19.40
N ALA A 1038 9.39 17.52 -19.21
CA ALA A 1038 9.70 16.56 -20.28
C ALA A 1038 8.43 15.91 -20.83
N GLN A 1039 7.52 15.48 -19.95
CA GLN A 1039 6.22 14.91 -20.30
C GLN A 1039 5.34 15.91 -21.06
N VAL A 1040 5.05 17.08 -20.47
CA VAL A 1040 4.10 18.08 -21.05
C VAL A 1040 4.58 18.62 -22.41
N VAL A 1041 5.87 18.90 -22.57
CA VAL A 1041 6.44 19.33 -23.86
C VAL A 1041 6.34 18.22 -24.90
N SER A 1042 6.60 16.97 -24.51
CA SER A 1042 6.54 15.82 -25.42
C SER A 1042 5.12 15.44 -25.83
N THR A 1043 4.13 15.51 -24.93
CA THR A 1043 2.71 15.38 -25.31
C THR A 1043 2.34 16.44 -26.33
N THR A 1044 2.69 17.70 -26.04
CA THR A 1044 2.33 18.83 -26.90
C THR A 1044 2.94 18.66 -28.30
N LEU A 1045 4.24 18.39 -28.39
CA LEU A 1045 4.92 18.15 -29.67
C LEU A 1045 4.35 16.93 -30.39
N SER A 1046 4.12 15.82 -29.68
CA SER A 1046 3.52 14.61 -30.27
C SER A 1046 2.16 14.94 -30.90
N CYS A 1047 1.27 15.67 -30.21
CA CYS A 1047 -0.04 16.05 -30.76
C CYS A 1047 0.07 16.84 -32.08
N PHE A 1048 1.04 17.76 -32.22
CA PHE A 1048 1.28 18.44 -33.50
C PHE A 1048 1.77 17.48 -34.60
N ILE A 1049 2.70 16.59 -34.28
CA ILE A 1049 3.25 15.61 -35.23
C ILE A 1049 2.21 14.59 -35.68
N GLN A 1050 1.40 14.04 -34.76
CA GLN A 1050 0.36 13.06 -35.09
C GLN A 1050 -0.71 13.68 -35.99
N ILE A 1051 -1.16 14.91 -35.73
CA ILE A 1051 -2.10 15.61 -36.61
C ILE A 1051 -1.48 15.95 -37.96
N MET A 1052 -0.22 16.38 -38.01
CA MET A 1052 0.50 16.61 -39.27
C MET A 1052 0.60 15.34 -40.11
N VAL A 1053 0.95 14.20 -39.51
CA VAL A 1053 1.12 12.92 -40.20
C VAL A 1053 -0.23 12.31 -40.60
N LEU A 1054 -1.27 12.42 -39.78
CA LEU A 1054 -2.62 11.99 -40.13
C LEU A 1054 -3.15 12.72 -41.36
N ASN A 1055 -3.08 14.06 -41.39
CA ASN A 1055 -3.49 14.83 -42.57
C ASN A 1055 -2.53 14.62 -43.75
N GLY A 1056 -1.24 14.37 -43.49
CA GLY A 1056 -0.27 13.97 -44.52
C GLY A 1056 -0.67 12.69 -45.23
N ALA A 1057 -0.98 11.63 -44.47
CA ALA A 1057 -1.47 10.36 -45.00
C ALA A 1057 -2.80 10.54 -45.75
N LEU A 1058 -3.77 11.23 -45.14
CA LEU A 1058 -5.11 11.42 -45.72
C LEU A 1058 -5.14 12.24 -47.03
N ASN A 1059 -4.13 13.07 -47.32
CA ASN A 1059 -4.05 13.86 -48.54
C ASN A 1059 -3.06 13.31 -49.60
N ASN A 1060 -2.23 12.31 -49.26
CA ASN A 1060 -1.18 11.79 -50.17
C ASN A 1060 -1.21 10.27 -50.40
N ILE A 1061 -2.06 9.51 -49.68
CA ILE A 1061 -2.23 8.07 -49.90
C ILE A 1061 -3.56 7.84 -50.64
N ASP A 1062 -3.46 7.48 -51.92
CA ASP A 1062 -4.64 7.11 -52.72
C ASP A 1062 -5.34 5.88 -52.14
N GLY A 1063 -6.68 5.93 -52.09
CA GLY A 1063 -7.50 4.84 -51.54
C GLY A 1063 -7.39 4.64 -50.03
N VAL A 1064 -6.80 5.58 -49.28
CA VAL A 1064 -6.70 5.49 -47.81
C VAL A 1064 -8.06 5.21 -47.16
N CYS A 1065 -8.05 4.28 -46.20
CA CYS A 1065 -9.21 3.71 -45.51
C CYS A 1065 -10.17 2.84 -46.33
N THR A 1066 -9.97 2.59 -47.62
CA THR A 1066 -10.76 1.55 -48.34
C THR A 1066 -10.25 0.14 -48.05
N LEU A 1067 -10.94 -0.92 -48.50
CA LEU A 1067 -10.48 -2.31 -48.29
C LEU A 1067 -9.52 -2.78 -49.39
N GLU A 1068 -9.52 -2.08 -50.52
CA GLU A 1068 -8.79 -2.38 -51.75
C GLU A 1068 -7.42 -1.68 -51.80
N GLN A 1069 -7.07 -0.88 -50.79
CA GLN A 1069 -5.83 -0.10 -50.73
C GLN A 1069 -4.61 -1.06 -50.76
N PRO A 1070 -3.71 -0.99 -51.75
CA PRO A 1070 -2.71 -2.04 -52.00
C PRO A 1070 -1.77 -2.33 -50.83
N GLU A 1071 -1.39 -1.29 -50.07
CA GLU A 1071 -0.46 -1.39 -48.94
C GLU A 1071 -1.17 -1.80 -47.63
N ARG A 1072 -2.51 -1.93 -47.67
CA ARG A 1072 -3.44 -2.25 -46.58
C ARG A 1072 -3.66 -1.13 -45.55
N PHE A 1073 -3.65 0.13 -45.97
CA PHE A 1073 -4.10 1.27 -45.16
C PHE A 1073 -5.64 1.32 -45.02
N THR A 1074 -6.24 0.29 -44.40
CA THR A 1074 -7.70 0.11 -44.29
C THR A 1074 -8.36 0.86 -43.14
N CYS A 1075 -7.58 1.50 -42.26
CA CYS A 1075 -8.02 2.29 -41.10
C CYS A 1075 -8.86 1.51 -40.06
N PRO A 1076 -8.31 0.46 -39.42
CA PRO A 1076 -9.05 -0.40 -38.51
C PRO A 1076 -9.58 0.33 -37.25
N GLY A 1077 -8.81 1.25 -36.66
CA GLY A 1077 -9.23 2.03 -35.47
C GLY A 1077 -10.51 2.85 -35.73
N GLY A 1078 -10.44 3.79 -36.67
CA GLY A 1078 -11.59 4.60 -37.11
C GLY A 1078 -12.83 3.79 -37.52
N ARG A 1079 -12.67 2.59 -38.09
CA ARG A 1079 -13.80 1.68 -38.37
C ARG A 1079 -14.48 1.15 -37.10
N VAL A 1080 -13.70 0.74 -36.10
CA VAL A 1080 -14.23 0.28 -34.80
C VAL A 1080 -14.90 1.42 -34.04
N PHE A 1081 -14.32 2.64 -34.08
CA PHE A 1081 -14.96 3.84 -33.53
C PHE A 1081 -16.31 4.14 -34.19
N PHE A 1082 -16.36 4.13 -35.52
CA PHE A 1082 -17.59 4.37 -36.28
C PHE A 1082 -18.68 3.34 -35.91
N ALA A 1083 -18.34 2.05 -35.84
CA ALA A 1083 -19.25 1.00 -35.41
C ALA A 1083 -19.75 1.22 -33.96
N ALA A 1084 -18.87 1.55 -33.03
CA ALA A 1084 -19.24 1.85 -31.64
C ALA A 1084 -20.14 3.10 -31.54
N SER A 1085 -19.90 4.13 -32.38
CA SER A 1085 -20.75 5.32 -32.42
C SER A 1085 -22.14 5.06 -33.02
N VAL A 1086 -22.28 4.03 -33.87
CA VAL A 1086 -23.59 3.57 -34.37
C VAL A 1086 -24.39 2.86 -33.27
N ILE A 1087 -23.75 1.91 -32.54
CA ILE A 1087 -24.40 1.18 -31.44
C ILE A 1087 -24.87 2.14 -30.35
N TRP A 1088 -23.95 2.88 -29.75
CA TRP A 1088 -24.22 3.62 -28.50
C TRP A 1088 -24.67 5.06 -28.72
N GLY A 1089 -24.24 5.69 -29.82
CA GLY A 1089 -24.51 7.10 -30.10
C GLY A 1089 -25.70 7.33 -31.04
N LEU A 1090 -25.83 6.51 -32.09
CA LEU A 1090 -26.86 6.66 -33.11
C LEU A 1090 -28.17 5.94 -32.71
N ILE A 1091 -28.15 4.61 -32.63
CA ILE A 1091 -29.32 3.79 -32.25
C ILE A 1091 -29.67 4.05 -30.79
N GLY A 1092 -28.64 4.00 -29.93
CA GLY A 1092 -28.70 4.31 -28.51
C GLY A 1092 -29.07 3.10 -27.65
N PRO A 1093 -28.54 2.99 -26.42
CA PRO A 1093 -28.76 1.85 -25.54
C PRO A 1093 -30.23 1.63 -25.19
N ALA A 1094 -31.05 2.68 -25.25
CA ALA A 1094 -32.48 2.63 -25.02
C ALA A 1094 -33.23 1.66 -25.98
N ARG A 1095 -32.68 1.38 -27.17
CA ARG A 1095 -33.24 0.49 -28.20
C ARG A 1095 -32.58 -0.89 -28.29
N MET A 1096 -31.62 -1.19 -27.41
CA MET A 1096 -30.91 -2.48 -27.40
C MET A 1096 -30.91 -3.16 -26.03
N PHE A 1097 -30.79 -2.39 -24.95
CA PHE A 1097 -30.62 -2.89 -23.59
C PHE A 1097 -31.78 -2.56 -22.64
N SER A 1098 -32.65 -1.58 -22.94
CA SER A 1098 -33.84 -1.29 -22.11
C SER A 1098 -34.72 -2.53 -21.88
N PRO A 1099 -35.42 -2.64 -20.73
CA PRO A 1099 -36.40 -3.71 -20.51
C PRO A 1099 -37.38 -3.89 -21.69
N GLY A 1100 -37.49 -5.11 -22.19
CA GLY A 1100 -38.25 -5.45 -23.40
C GLY A 1100 -37.41 -5.56 -24.68
N GLN A 1101 -36.19 -5.01 -24.72
CA GLN A 1101 -35.27 -5.12 -25.85
C GLN A 1101 -34.39 -6.37 -25.79
N VAL A 1102 -33.85 -6.78 -26.95
CA VAL A 1102 -33.13 -8.05 -27.16
C VAL A 1102 -32.06 -8.33 -26.09
N TYR A 1103 -31.21 -7.36 -25.78
CA TYR A 1103 -30.07 -7.55 -24.88
C TYR A 1103 -30.36 -7.13 -23.42
N SER A 1104 -31.63 -6.96 -23.05
CA SER A 1104 -32.02 -6.44 -21.73
C SER A 1104 -31.59 -7.30 -20.53
N GLY A 1105 -31.37 -8.61 -20.73
CA GLY A 1105 -30.78 -9.48 -19.72
C GLY A 1105 -29.37 -9.07 -19.26
N LEU A 1106 -28.64 -8.26 -20.04
CA LEU A 1106 -27.32 -7.77 -19.63
C LEU A 1106 -27.39 -6.80 -18.42
N PHE A 1107 -28.54 -6.20 -18.12
CA PHE A 1107 -28.68 -5.32 -16.96
C PHE A 1107 -28.47 -6.03 -15.60
N PHE A 1108 -28.72 -7.35 -15.52
CA PHE A 1108 -28.43 -8.12 -14.32
C PHE A 1108 -26.95 -8.11 -13.92
N PHE A 1109 -26.04 -7.81 -14.86
CA PHE A 1109 -24.61 -7.71 -14.56
C PHE A 1109 -24.25 -6.52 -13.67
N PHE A 1110 -24.99 -5.40 -13.67
CA PHE A 1110 -24.76 -4.33 -12.68
C PHE A 1110 -25.03 -4.83 -11.26
N ALA A 1111 -26.12 -5.59 -11.05
CA ALA A 1111 -26.45 -6.17 -9.75
C ALA A 1111 -25.43 -7.25 -9.35
N LEU A 1112 -25.06 -8.14 -10.27
CA LEU A 1112 -23.99 -9.13 -10.06
C LEU A 1112 -22.67 -8.46 -9.66
N GLY A 1113 -22.27 -7.42 -10.39
CA GLY A 1113 -21.08 -6.63 -10.12
C GLY A 1113 -21.10 -5.95 -8.76
N ALA A 1114 -22.25 -5.43 -8.32
CA ALA A 1114 -22.39 -4.83 -6.99
C ALA A 1114 -22.39 -5.87 -5.85
N ILE A 1115 -22.98 -7.05 -6.06
CA ILE A 1115 -23.20 -8.07 -5.02
C ILE A 1115 -21.96 -8.95 -4.80
N VAL A 1116 -21.30 -9.41 -5.86
CA VAL A 1116 -20.17 -10.36 -5.74
C VAL A 1116 -18.99 -9.84 -4.89
N PRO A 1117 -18.57 -8.55 -4.95
CA PRO A 1117 -17.54 -8.01 -4.05
C PRO A 1117 -17.94 -8.06 -2.58
N VAL A 1118 -19.23 -7.86 -2.26
CA VAL A 1118 -19.74 -7.92 -0.89
C VAL A 1118 -19.66 -9.37 -0.37
N ILE A 1119 -20.06 -10.34 -1.21
CA ILE A 1119 -19.95 -11.77 -0.90
C ILE A 1119 -18.48 -12.15 -0.68
N LEU A 1120 -17.57 -11.75 -1.58
CA LEU A 1120 -16.15 -12.08 -1.46
C LEU A 1120 -15.49 -11.42 -0.23
N TYR A 1121 -15.84 -10.18 0.10
CA TYR A 1121 -15.30 -9.46 1.27
C TYR A 1121 -15.72 -10.09 2.60
N TYR A 1122 -16.99 -10.49 2.75
CA TYR A 1122 -17.42 -11.23 3.95
C TYR A 1122 -16.90 -12.68 3.95
N ALA A 1123 -16.70 -13.31 2.79
CA ALA A 1123 -16.11 -14.64 2.69
C ALA A 1123 -14.60 -14.65 3.02
N SER A 1124 -13.83 -13.63 2.61
CA SER A 1124 -12.41 -13.52 2.97
C SER A 1124 -12.24 -13.30 4.47
N LYS A 1125 -13.04 -12.42 5.09
CA LYS A 1125 -13.06 -12.27 6.56
C LYS A 1125 -13.60 -13.50 7.30
N ARG A 1126 -14.49 -14.31 6.70
CA ARG A 1126 -14.95 -15.57 7.33
C ARG A 1126 -13.92 -16.70 7.25
N TRP A 1127 -13.00 -16.65 6.28
CA TRP A 1127 -12.00 -17.68 6.01
C TRP A 1127 -10.62 -17.07 5.63
N PRO A 1128 -9.93 -16.38 6.56
CA PRO A 1128 -8.70 -15.61 6.27
C PRO A 1128 -7.52 -16.47 5.77
N ASN A 1129 -7.50 -17.76 6.13
CA ASN A 1129 -6.51 -18.74 5.67
C ASN A 1129 -6.89 -19.44 4.35
N SER A 1130 -8.00 -19.06 3.70
CA SER A 1130 -8.44 -19.61 2.41
C SER A 1130 -7.90 -18.81 1.20
N ALA A 1131 -7.80 -19.48 0.05
CA ALA A 1131 -7.45 -18.85 -1.23
C ALA A 1131 -8.46 -17.76 -1.68
N ILE A 1132 -9.65 -17.72 -1.06
CA ILE A 1132 -10.69 -16.70 -1.29
C ILE A 1132 -10.15 -15.26 -1.14
N LYS A 1133 -9.18 -15.02 -0.24
CA LYS A 1133 -8.59 -13.67 -0.05
C LYS A 1133 -7.89 -13.10 -1.28
N HIS A 1134 -7.51 -13.95 -2.24
CA HIS A 1134 -6.88 -13.51 -3.49
C HIS A 1134 -7.90 -13.26 -4.62
N LEU A 1135 -9.21 -13.40 -4.38
CA LEU A 1135 -10.25 -13.19 -5.38
C LEU A 1135 -10.65 -11.71 -5.48
N MET A 1136 -10.48 -11.14 -6.67
CA MET A 1136 -10.72 -9.73 -6.98
C MET A 1136 -11.84 -9.61 -8.03
N ALA A 1137 -13.09 -9.47 -7.57
CA ALA A 1137 -14.26 -9.34 -8.45
C ALA A 1137 -14.10 -8.33 -9.60
N PRO A 1138 -13.51 -7.12 -9.45
CA PRO A 1138 -13.37 -6.18 -10.56
C PRO A 1138 -12.49 -6.72 -11.68
N LEU A 1139 -11.54 -7.61 -11.36
CA LEU A 1139 -10.63 -8.24 -12.31
C LEU A 1139 -11.21 -9.52 -12.90
N ILE A 1140 -12.03 -10.27 -12.15
CA ILE A 1140 -12.83 -11.39 -12.69
C ILE A 1140 -13.81 -10.91 -13.77
N PHE A 1141 -14.44 -9.74 -13.58
CA PHE A 1141 -15.32 -9.16 -14.59
C PHE A 1141 -14.55 -8.36 -15.66
N GLY A 1142 -13.60 -7.52 -15.26
CA GLY A 1142 -12.98 -6.52 -16.14
C GLY A 1142 -11.65 -6.92 -16.80
N GLY A 1143 -10.95 -7.95 -16.30
CA GLY A 1143 -9.62 -8.35 -16.79
C GLY A 1143 -9.60 -8.81 -18.25
N ALA A 1144 -10.72 -9.36 -18.72
CA ALA A 1144 -10.92 -9.83 -20.10
C ALA A 1144 -11.37 -8.72 -21.07
N GLY A 1145 -11.27 -7.44 -20.67
CA GLY A 1145 -11.86 -6.29 -21.40
C GLY A 1145 -11.33 -6.00 -22.82
N MET A 1146 -10.33 -6.75 -23.31
CA MET A 1146 -9.89 -6.70 -24.71
C MET A 1146 -10.55 -7.76 -25.59
N ILE A 1147 -11.49 -8.57 -25.09
CA ILE A 1147 -12.33 -9.48 -25.89
C ILE A 1147 -13.64 -8.76 -26.25
N PRO A 1148 -13.98 -8.54 -27.54
CA PRO A 1148 -13.10 -8.53 -28.72
C PRO A 1148 -12.25 -7.24 -28.78
N PRO A 1149 -11.17 -7.15 -29.60
CA PRO A 1149 -10.76 -8.04 -30.69
C PRO A 1149 -9.86 -9.24 -30.31
N ALA A 1150 -9.40 -9.36 -29.06
CA ALA A 1150 -8.73 -10.58 -28.59
C ALA A 1150 -9.75 -11.75 -28.53
N SER A 1151 -9.26 -12.99 -28.60
CA SER A 1151 -10.06 -14.19 -28.34
C SER A 1151 -9.62 -14.89 -27.04
N PRO A 1152 -10.37 -15.88 -26.52
CA PRO A 1152 -9.96 -16.60 -25.31
C PRO A 1152 -8.61 -17.32 -25.46
N LEU A 1153 -8.18 -17.66 -26.69
CA LEU A 1153 -6.83 -18.18 -26.98
C LEU A 1153 -5.75 -17.29 -26.36
N ASN A 1154 -5.85 -15.97 -26.58
CA ASN A 1154 -4.84 -15.01 -26.11
C ASN A 1154 -4.74 -15.01 -24.59
N TYR A 1155 -5.88 -14.91 -23.90
CA TYR A 1155 -5.93 -14.87 -22.44
C TYR A 1155 -5.59 -16.19 -21.76
N LEU A 1156 -6.01 -17.33 -22.32
CA LEU A 1156 -5.71 -18.64 -21.77
C LEU A 1156 -4.23 -19.00 -21.95
N THR A 1157 -3.63 -18.69 -23.11
CA THR A 1157 -2.18 -18.91 -23.35
C THR A 1157 -1.31 -17.98 -22.51
N TRP A 1158 -1.66 -16.68 -22.46
CA TRP A 1158 -1.10 -15.71 -21.52
C TRP A 1158 -1.12 -16.23 -20.08
N GLY A 1159 -2.26 -16.76 -19.63
CA GLY A 1159 -2.42 -17.28 -18.28
C GLY A 1159 -1.64 -18.57 -18.00
N MET A 1160 -1.46 -19.47 -18.98
CA MET A 1160 -0.61 -20.65 -18.85
C MET A 1160 0.88 -20.28 -18.70
N VAL A 1161 1.37 -19.33 -19.51
CA VAL A 1161 2.74 -18.80 -19.36
C VAL A 1161 2.87 -18.05 -18.03
N GLY A 1162 1.85 -17.28 -17.64
CA GLY A 1162 1.76 -16.60 -16.35
C GLY A 1162 1.87 -17.55 -15.17
N TYR A 1163 1.18 -18.69 -15.20
CA TYR A 1163 1.29 -19.74 -14.19
C TYR A 1163 2.73 -20.31 -14.13
N LEU A 1164 3.35 -20.58 -15.27
CA LEU A 1164 4.72 -21.10 -15.32
C LEU A 1164 5.71 -20.10 -14.69
N PHE A 1165 5.69 -18.83 -15.09
CA PHE A 1165 6.67 -17.85 -14.63
C PHE A 1165 6.36 -17.25 -13.25
N GLN A 1166 5.13 -16.78 -13.03
CA GLN A 1166 4.74 -16.01 -11.84
C GLN A 1166 4.29 -16.88 -10.66
N TYR A 1167 3.99 -18.16 -10.87
CA TYR A 1167 3.72 -19.12 -9.79
C TYR A 1167 4.80 -20.20 -9.69
N HIS A 1168 5.03 -21.01 -10.73
CA HIS A 1168 5.91 -22.18 -10.63
C HIS A 1168 7.40 -21.80 -10.52
N ILE A 1169 7.90 -20.92 -11.40
CA ILE A 1169 9.29 -20.47 -11.39
C ILE A 1169 9.55 -19.51 -10.22
N ARG A 1170 8.66 -18.55 -9.96
CA ARG A 1170 8.76 -17.67 -8.78
C ARG A 1170 8.87 -18.45 -7.46
N SER A 1171 8.10 -19.54 -7.28
CA SER A 1171 8.10 -20.31 -6.02
C SER A 1171 9.24 -21.30 -5.86
N ARG A 1172 9.73 -21.91 -6.95
CA ARG A 1172 10.80 -22.94 -6.89
C ARG A 1172 12.20 -22.41 -7.21
N TYR A 1173 12.28 -21.32 -7.97
CA TYR A 1173 13.53 -20.79 -8.53
C TYR A 1173 13.58 -19.26 -8.36
N PHE A 1174 13.24 -18.77 -7.16
CA PHE A 1174 13.12 -17.34 -6.88
C PHE A 1174 14.36 -16.51 -7.27
N GLY A 1175 15.58 -17.05 -7.10
CA GLY A 1175 16.82 -16.38 -7.51
C GLY A 1175 16.98 -16.18 -9.03
N TRP A 1176 16.42 -17.08 -9.85
CA TRP A 1176 16.30 -16.84 -11.29
C TRP A 1176 15.25 -15.76 -11.56
N TRP A 1177 14.10 -15.86 -10.88
CA TRP A 1177 12.96 -14.97 -11.09
C TRP A 1177 13.32 -13.51 -10.77
N SER A 1178 13.88 -13.24 -9.58
CA SER A 1178 14.25 -11.89 -9.16
C SER A 1178 15.32 -11.28 -10.08
N ARG A 1179 16.34 -12.06 -10.50
CA ARG A 1179 17.45 -11.52 -11.29
C ARG A 1179 17.13 -11.32 -12.77
N LEU A 1180 16.32 -12.22 -13.36
CA LEU A 1180 16.19 -12.37 -14.82
C LEU A 1180 14.75 -12.34 -15.38
N ASN A 1181 13.68 -12.45 -14.58
CA ASN A 1181 12.30 -12.53 -15.10
C ASN A 1181 11.89 -11.29 -15.93
N PHE A 1182 11.94 -10.10 -15.33
CA PHE A 1182 11.58 -8.84 -16.03
C PHE A 1182 12.45 -8.59 -17.26
N LEU A 1183 13.74 -8.96 -17.19
CA LEU A 1183 14.67 -8.78 -18.30
C LEU A 1183 14.44 -9.77 -19.44
N THR A 1184 13.97 -10.98 -19.12
CA THR A 1184 13.49 -11.97 -20.10
C THR A 1184 12.25 -11.46 -20.81
N SER A 1185 11.30 -10.84 -20.09
CA SER A 1185 10.14 -10.16 -20.68
C SER A 1185 10.58 -9.10 -21.71
N SER A 1186 11.45 -8.16 -21.30
CA SER A 1186 11.96 -7.11 -22.19
C SER A 1186 12.60 -7.68 -23.46
N GLY A 1187 13.32 -8.81 -23.35
CA GLY A 1187 13.97 -9.45 -24.49
C GLY A 1187 12.97 -10.15 -25.43
N LEU A 1188 11.96 -10.84 -24.89
CA LEU A 1188 10.91 -11.47 -25.69
C LEU A 1188 10.12 -10.41 -26.48
N ASP A 1189 9.67 -9.35 -25.80
CA ASP A 1189 8.87 -8.27 -26.36
C ASP A 1189 9.65 -7.46 -27.41
N LEU A 1190 10.92 -7.13 -27.15
CA LEU A 1190 11.77 -6.44 -28.12
C LEU A 1190 12.12 -7.32 -29.33
N GLY A 1191 12.43 -8.60 -29.13
CA GLY A 1191 12.74 -9.52 -30.21
C GLY A 1191 11.56 -9.68 -31.18
N LEU A 1192 10.35 -9.83 -30.63
CA LEU A 1192 9.10 -9.83 -31.41
C LEU A 1192 8.92 -8.51 -32.17
N ALA A 1193 9.08 -7.36 -31.52
CA ALA A 1193 8.88 -6.07 -32.17
C ALA A 1193 9.88 -5.82 -33.31
N LEU A 1194 11.16 -6.16 -33.12
CA LEU A 1194 12.18 -6.09 -34.16
C LEU A 1194 11.91 -7.05 -35.32
N ALA A 1195 11.50 -8.29 -35.04
CA ALA A 1195 11.19 -9.26 -36.09
C ALA A 1195 9.91 -8.89 -36.85
N THR A 1196 8.91 -8.34 -36.16
CA THR A 1196 7.70 -7.78 -36.78
C THR A 1196 8.05 -6.65 -37.74
N LEU A 1197 8.94 -5.72 -37.35
CA LEU A 1197 9.42 -4.66 -38.23
C LEU A 1197 10.18 -5.21 -39.44
N VAL A 1198 11.00 -6.26 -39.28
CA VAL A 1198 11.70 -6.89 -40.42
C VAL A 1198 10.73 -7.65 -41.33
N VAL A 1199 9.82 -8.46 -40.81
CA VAL A 1199 8.77 -9.15 -41.61
C VAL A 1199 7.88 -8.13 -42.34
N PHE A 1200 7.61 -6.98 -41.73
CA PHE A 1200 6.90 -5.88 -42.38
C PHE A 1200 7.72 -5.26 -43.52
N PHE A 1201 8.88 -4.66 -43.23
CA PHE A 1201 9.65 -3.90 -44.21
C PHE A 1201 10.34 -4.76 -45.29
N ALA A 1202 10.78 -5.99 -44.96
CA ALA A 1202 11.48 -6.86 -45.91
C ALA A 1202 10.53 -7.70 -46.76
N PHE A 1203 9.45 -8.24 -46.18
CA PHE A 1203 8.53 -9.13 -46.91
C PHE A 1203 7.21 -8.45 -47.24
N THR A 1204 6.48 -7.96 -46.22
CA THR A 1204 5.09 -7.50 -46.38
C THR A 1204 4.97 -6.28 -47.28
N LEU A 1205 5.86 -5.29 -47.12
CA LEU A 1205 5.87 -4.07 -47.93
C LEU A 1205 6.28 -4.35 -49.40
N ASN A 1206 7.10 -5.37 -49.62
CA ASN A 1206 7.54 -5.81 -50.95
C ASN A 1206 6.59 -6.85 -51.59
N ASN A 1207 5.40 -7.07 -51.00
CA ASN A 1207 4.41 -8.06 -51.43
C ASN A 1207 4.95 -9.50 -51.56
N ILE A 1208 5.88 -9.88 -50.67
CA ILE A 1208 6.43 -11.24 -50.60
C ILE A 1208 5.57 -12.06 -49.62
N ASP A 1209 4.56 -12.74 -50.16
CA ASP A 1209 3.67 -13.59 -49.36
C ASP A 1209 4.41 -14.76 -48.68
N PRO A 1210 3.91 -15.25 -47.53
CA PRO A 1210 4.35 -16.49 -46.90
C PRO A 1210 4.37 -17.68 -47.88
N PRO A 1211 5.31 -18.63 -47.74
CA PRO A 1211 5.40 -19.78 -48.63
C PRO A 1211 4.10 -20.61 -48.59
N SER A 1212 3.56 -20.97 -49.76
CA SER A 1212 2.43 -21.92 -49.84
C SER A 1212 2.92 -23.34 -49.58
N TRP A 1213 2.39 -23.92 -48.51
CA TRP A 1213 2.56 -25.32 -48.11
C TRP A 1213 1.50 -25.65 -47.05
N TRP A 1214 1.32 -26.94 -46.74
CA TRP A 1214 0.27 -27.43 -45.84
C TRP A 1214 0.10 -26.60 -44.56
N GLY A 1215 1.18 -26.28 -43.84
CA GLY A 1215 1.11 -25.54 -42.57
C GLY A 1215 0.68 -24.07 -42.68
N ASN A 1216 0.79 -23.44 -43.86
CA ASN A 1216 0.29 -22.09 -44.09
C ASN A 1216 -1.11 -22.09 -44.72
N ASP A 1217 -1.47 -23.15 -45.44
CA ASP A 1217 -2.73 -23.19 -46.20
C ASP A 1217 -3.87 -23.91 -45.48
N ILE A 1218 -3.59 -24.89 -44.59
CA ILE A 1218 -4.61 -25.61 -43.81
C ILE A 1218 -5.46 -24.69 -42.92
N VAL A 1219 -4.84 -23.66 -42.32
CA VAL A 1219 -5.54 -22.69 -41.48
C VAL A 1219 -6.65 -21.99 -42.27
N LYS A 1220 -6.33 -21.61 -43.51
CA LYS A 1220 -7.21 -20.86 -44.42
C LYS A 1220 -8.41 -21.68 -44.92
N THR A 1221 -8.38 -23.01 -44.81
CA THR A 1221 -9.51 -23.87 -45.25
C THR A 1221 -10.66 -23.94 -44.24
N THR A 1222 -10.40 -23.63 -42.97
CA THR A 1222 -11.37 -23.78 -41.86
C THR A 1222 -12.54 -22.80 -41.95
N LEU A 1223 -13.72 -23.17 -41.43
CA LEU A 1223 -14.83 -22.22 -41.27
C LEU A 1223 -14.52 -21.11 -40.27
N ASP A 1224 -13.68 -21.37 -39.26
CA ASP A 1224 -13.20 -20.38 -38.29
C ASP A 1224 -12.45 -19.22 -38.97
N TYR A 1225 -11.41 -19.54 -39.75
CA TYR A 1225 -10.63 -18.51 -40.47
C TYR A 1225 -11.49 -17.74 -41.50
N LYS A 1226 -12.50 -18.40 -42.09
CA LYS A 1226 -13.43 -17.80 -43.04
C LYS A 1226 -14.55 -16.97 -42.38
N GLY A 1227 -14.68 -16.99 -41.04
CA GLY A 1227 -15.83 -16.41 -40.33
C GLY A 1227 -17.18 -17.05 -40.68
N GLY A 1228 -17.17 -18.29 -41.20
CA GLY A 1228 -18.34 -18.99 -41.73
C GLY A 1228 -19.02 -19.96 -40.74
N ALA A 1229 -18.55 -20.01 -39.49
CA ALA A 1229 -18.99 -20.91 -38.44
C ALA A 1229 -20.29 -20.42 -37.75
N VAL A 1230 -21.38 -20.41 -38.52
CA VAL A 1230 -22.75 -20.04 -38.09
C VAL A 1230 -23.65 -21.28 -38.19
N GLN A 1231 -24.51 -21.51 -37.19
CA GLN A 1231 -25.32 -22.73 -37.08
C GLN A 1231 -26.47 -22.78 -38.10
N VAL A 1232 -27.21 -21.67 -38.24
CA VAL A 1232 -28.35 -21.55 -39.16
C VAL A 1232 -28.04 -20.48 -40.21
N LYS A 1233 -28.17 -20.84 -41.49
CA LYS A 1233 -28.06 -19.90 -42.61
C LYS A 1233 -29.44 -19.65 -43.20
N LEU A 1234 -29.84 -18.39 -43.27
CA LEU A 1234 -31.17 -18.01 -43.76
C LEU A 1234 -31.30 -18.23 -45.28
N PRO A 1235 -32.46 -18.71 -45.75
CA PRO A 1235 -32.85 -18.63 -47.15
C PRO A 1235 -32.93 -17.16 -47.62
N GLU A 1236 -32.67 -16.94 -48.90
CA GLU A 1236 -32.69 -15.60 -49.51
C GLU A 1236 -34.05 -14.92 -49.32
N GLY A 1237 -34.05 -13.73 -48.70
CA GLY A 1237 -35.25 -12.95 -48.40
C GLY A 1237 -35.94 -13.28 -47.07
N GLN A 1238 -35.44 -14.21 -46.26
CA GLN A 1238 -35.90 -14.43 -44.88
C GLN A 1238 -35.08 -13.60 -43.88
N THR A 1239 -35.69 -13.31 -42.72
CA THR A 1239 -35.07 -12.57 -41.62
C THR A 1239 -35.23 -13.29 -40.27
N PHE A 1240 -34.37 -12.96 -39.31
CA PHE A 1240 -34.45 -13.40 -37.92
C PHE A 1240 -34.57 -12.20 -36.96
N GLY A 1241 -35.09 -12.42 -35.75
CA GLY A 1241 -35.26 -11.39 -34.74
C GLY A 1241 -36.69 -11.30 -34.17
N PRO A 1242 -37.00 -10.23 -33.42
CA PRO A 1242 -38.37 -9.91 -33.02
C PRO A 1242 -39.13 -9.26 -34.19
N GLU A 1243 -40.46 -9.43 -34.24
CA GLU A 1243 -41.31 -8.82 -35.27
C GLU A 1243 -41.51 -7.30 -35.08
N SER A 1244 -41.16 -6.75 -33.91
CA SER A 1244 -41.15 -5.33 -33.59
C SER A 1244 -40.10 -5.01 -32.53
N TRP A 1245 -39.51 -3.80 -32.58
CA TRP A 1245 -38.38 -3.35 -31.75
C TRP A 1245 -38.39 -1.84 -31.53
#